data_AF-A0A7V4Y6W3-F1
#
_entry.id   AF-A0A7V4Y6W3-F1
#
_cell.length_a   1.000
_cell.length_b   1.000
_cell.length_c   1.000
_cell.angle_alpha   90.00
_cell.angle_beta   90.00
_cell.angle_gamma   90.00
#
_symmetry.space_group_name_H-M   'P 1'
#
loop_
_entity.id
_entity.type
_entity.pdbx_description
1 polymer ?
#
loop_
_entity_poly.entity_id
_entity_poly.type
_entity_poly.pdbx_seq_one_letter_code
_entity_poly.pdbx_strand_id
1 'polypeptide(L)'
;MSRQQFDRKGKFFYSLASMSSWIRSITVVLIGAFSLGLFISLWRDARHFTIVNHTPDLSWPALFLFFLLALAIIIFFWLSSSGLIWLLSRNNFSAIIRHNSISLLPFILCSLAPLTLKHFLTGQDLSKRLSLYLLLVIIFFFWIMVLLFKEVAPESVLKEKCPVFFRALSPRQKSALLFLAALIIFSLGGFILQLRGANFSGDEPHYLIIAHSLLVDHDFDLANNYEQRDYQQYLGPGIIIEPHTVPGARAGSRLSFHSPGVSFLILPFYWLGRLLGGSALVFFPRLGLSLWGALFCWQIFLFFKEKGWGEKLALKLWAISALTSPLFFYSFHLYPEIVIACLSLGIFRWLNKPAGLKSHELALSGIFLSLFLWFHSIKYIFIIVPFFIYALLKILKTSGQLKNFILFLIPFLAGVTGYLTFQQILYGSFNPTSVSWQGAMGSQESLAFLKFVFLSIPFRFRWETLAGYFLDQRDGLLLYAPIYFFAFVGLLTMLRQKKKLAWSIIFLTWPYFLFSAFLTQRSGYAPQARPLVASFWGFSIFLGYFLATNRKKYLSFLASGAFIYSLIITLLLLLSPLNLYQETTAGTTDRSGGLFLLLSHLHFSLPVILPSFLKIEGSFWWPNYIWLGLFFLCLAFSQLGFDLKFRFSFAFKVFFILAALAFLLFWFTYYPRLVLTHPVKKRWPENQIITFYSLSRVAQLKMPGTFLLPQANRPYHFWFQASTRLEGIEIEMSSPSGKIPVELLAFDYPFFQGAVDSSRRKIELSEPPFYRLGKNFLYWLTINLGPEEEGKLRARPFEFFFSLK
;
A
#
# COMPACT_ATOMS: atom_id res chain seq x y z
N MET A 1 59.45 7.06 -48.02
CA MET A 1 58.10 6.63 -47.61
C MET A 1 57.37 7.82 -47.01
N SER A 2 56.33 8.31 -47.70
CA SER A 2 55.69 9.62 -47.47
C SER A 2 54.69 9.61 -46.31
N ARG A 3 54.41 10.80 -45.75
CA ARG A 3 53.38 11.11 -44.74
C ARG A 3 51.99 10.47 -44.99
N GLN A 4 51.68 10.06 -46.23
CA GLN A 4 50.46 9.31 -46.56
C GLN A 4 50.40 7.91 -45.90
N GLN A 5 51.53 7.28 -45.58
CA GLN A 5 51.55 5.93 -45.01
C GLN A 5 51.26 5.92 -43.48
N PHE A 6 51.57 7.02 -42.78
CA PHE A 6 51.19 7.23 -41.38
C PHE A 6 49.70 7.60 -41.24
N ASP A 7 49.17 8.40 -42.16
CA ASP A 7 47.74 8.76 -42.18
C ASP A 7 46.83 7.57 -42.58
N ARG A 8 47.33 6.65 -43.42
CA ARG A 8 46.67 5.35 -43.70
C ARG A 8 46.68 4.41 -42.50
N LYS A 9 47.77 4.31 -41.74
CA LYS A 9 47.81 3.48 -40.52
C LYS A 9 46.88 4.04 -39.44
N GLY A 10 46.86 5.36 -39.22
CA GLY A 10 45.92 6.02 -38.30
C GLY A 10 44.44 5.81 -38.68
N LYS A 11 44.10 5.94 -39.96
CA LYS A 11 42.76 5.62 -40.49
C LYS A 11 42.41 4.13 -40.39
N PHE A 12 43.38 3.24 -40.57
CA PHE A 12 43.18 1.79 -40.45
C PHE A 12 42.92 1.35 -39.00
N PHE A 13 43.65 1.90 -38.01
CA PHE A 13 43.37 1.62 -36.59
C PHE A 13 42.04 2.23 -36.11
N TYR A 14 41.66 3.42 -36.60
CA TYR A 14 40.32 3.99 -36.38
C TYR A 14 39.20 3.17 -37.05
N SER A 15 39.48 2.61 -38.24
CA SER A 15 38.58 1.71 -38.96
C SER A 15 38.42 0.37 -38.25
N LEU A 16 39.48 -0.22 -37.71
CA LEU A 16 39.44 -1.46 -36.93
C LEU A 16 38.71 -1.28 -35.59
N ALA A 17 38.98 -0.19 -34.87
CA ALA A 17 38.27 0.13 -33.63
C ALA A 17 36.78 0.38 -33.87
N SER A 18 36.42 1.09 -34.96
CA SER A 18 35.02 1.31 -35.34
C SER A 18 34.34 0.04 -35.82
N MET A 19 35.01 -0.82 -36.58
CA MET A 19 34.51 -2.12 -37.02
C MET A 19 34.27 -3.06 -35.83
N SER A 20 35.19 -3.11 -34.87
CA SER A 20 35.02 -3.88 -33.62
C SER A 20 33.82 -3.41 -32.79
N SER A 21 33.51 -2.11 -32.80
CA SER A 21 32.36 -1.56 -32.09
C SER A 21 31.02 -1.89 -32.76
N TRP A 22 30.97 -1.91 -34.10
CA TRP A 22 29.78 -2.31 -34.84
C TRP A 22 29.48 -3.80 -34.70
N ILE A 23 30.51 -4.64 -34.73
CA ILE A 23 30.36 -6.08 -34.48
C ILE A 23 29.69 -6.30 -33.12
N ARG A 24 30.15 -5.63 -32.06
CA ARG A 24 29.53 -5.73 -30.72
C ARG A 24 28.05 -5.31 -30.73
N SER A 25 27.71 -4.18 -31.34
CA SER A 25 26.32 -3.72 -31.41
C SER A 25 25.41 -4.70 -32.17
N ILE A 26 25.88 -5.21 -33.32
CA ILE A 26 25.15 -6.20 -34.11
C ILE A 26 24.98 -7.51 -33.33
N THR A 27 26.03 -7.97 -32.63
CA THR A 27 25.94 -9.16 -31.77
C THR A 27 24.89 -8.99 -30.68
N VAL A 28 24.83 -7.85 -30.00
CA VAL A 28 23.81 -7.58 -28.97
C VAL A 28 22.40 -7.58 -29.56
N VAL A 29 22.21 -6.99 -30.74
CA VAL A 29 20.91 -6.97 -31.45
C VAL A 29 20.47 -8.39 -31.82
N LEU A 30 21.35 -9.19 -32.42
CA LEU A 30 21.03 -10.55 -32.86
C LEU A 30 20.74 -11.48 -31.67
N ILE A 31 21.56 -11.42 -30.61
CA ILE A 31 21.33 -12.21 -29.38
C ILE A 31 20.05 -11.77 -28.69
N GLY A 32 19.80 -10.46 -28.59
CA GLY A 32 18.55 -9.94 -28.04
C GLY A 32 17.34 -10.40 -28.85
N ALA A 33 17.43 -10.39 -30.18
CA ALA A 33 16.33 -10.79 -31.07
C ALA A 33 16.04 -12.28 -30.96
N PHE A 34 17.08 -13.12 -30.93
CA PHE A 34 16.93 -14.55 -30.68
C PHE A 34 16.30 -14.83 -29.31
N SER A 35 16.79 -14.15 -28.26
CA SER A 35 16.27 -14.29 -26.90
C SER A 35 14.80 -13.87 -26.78
N LEU A 36 14.41 -12.76 -27.42
CA LEU A 36 13.04 -12.28 -27.45
C LEU A 36 12.14 -13.16 -28.33
N GLY A 37 12.65 -13.69 -29.45
CA GLY A 37 11.92 -14.63 -30.30
C GLY A 37 11.56 -15.91 -29.56
N LEU A 38 12.53 -16.52 -28.86
CA LEU A 38 12.29 -17.66 -27.96
C LEU A 38 11.23 -17.35 -26.90
N PHE A 39 11.32 -16.16 -26.29
CA PHE A 39 10.36 -15.71 -25.29
C PHE A 39 8.94 -15.58 -25.85
N ILE A 40 8.78 -14.98 -27.04
CA ILE A 40 7.46 -14.79 -27.66
C ILE A 40 6.82 -16.14 -27.99
N SER A 41 7.61 -17.10 -28.50
CA SER A 41 7.16 -18.47 -28.75
C SER A 41 6.62 -19.11 -27.47
N LEU A 42 7.41 -19.07 -26.39
CA LEU A 42 7.01 -19.59 -25.09
C LEU A 42 5.77 -18.89 -24.52
N TRP A 43 5.70 -17.56 -24.63
CA TRP A 43 4.57 -16.77 -24.10
C TRP A 43 3.25 -17.04 -24.84
N ARG A 44 3.31 -17.32 -26.14
CA ARG A 44 2.17 -17.79 -26.93
C ARG A 44 1.70 -19.15 -26.41
N ASP A 45 2.62 -20.12 -26.34
CA ASP A 45 2.31 -21.50 -26.00
C ASP A 45 1.81 -21.65 -24.55
N ALA A 46 2.33 -20.83 -23.64
CA ALA A 46 1.94 -20.82 -22.23
C ALA A 46 0.42 -20.66 -21.98
N ARG A 47 -0.32 -20.08 -22.93
CA ARG A 47 -1.79 -19.94 -22.84
C ARG A 47 -2.54 -21.25 -23.00
N HIS A 48 -1.90 -22.25 -23.62
CA HIS A 48 -2.47 -23.56 -23.91
C HIS A 48 -1.85 -24.69 -23.07
N PHE A 49 -0.84 -24.38 -22.26
CA PHE A 49 -0.23 -25.36 -21.38
C PHE A 49 -1.15 -25.74 -20.22
N THR A 50 -1.06 -27.02 -19.86
CA THR A 50 -1.57 -27.57 -18.60
C THR A 50 -0.41 -28.17 -17.82
N ILE A 51 -0.62 -28.46 -16.53
CA ILE A 51 0.41 -29.10 -15.70
C ILE A 51 0.92 -30.42 -16.29
N VAL A 52 0.08 -31.12 -17.05
CA VAL A 52 0.42 -32.38 -17.74
C VAL A 52 1.06 -32.10 -19.11
N ASN A 53 0.52 -31.17 -19.89
CA ASN A 53 0.94 -30.89 -21.27
C ASN A 53 1.55 -29.48 -21.40
N HIS A 54 2.88 -29.40 -21.39
CA HIS A 54 3.61 -28.12 -21.37
C HIS A 54 4.91 -28.11 -22.20
N THR A 55 4.97 -28.93 -23.25
CA THR A 55 6.10 -28.93 -24.19
C THR A 55 5.98 -27.75 -25.16
N PRO A 56 6.94 -26.80 -25.18
CA PRO A 56 6.90 -25.68 -26.12
C PRO A 56 7.11 -26.14 -27.55
N ASP A 57 6.43 -25.47 -28.50
CA ASP A 57 6.65 -25.66 -29.92
C ASP A 57 7.96 -24.94 -30.32
N LEU A 58 9.00 -25.75 -30.48
CA LEU A 58 10.33 -25.31 -30.91
C LEU A 58 10.60 -25.65 -32.38
N SER A 59 9.55 -25.73 -33.20
CA SER A 59 9.72 -25.98 -34.64
C SER A 59 10.52 -24.85 -35.31
N TRP A 60 11.42 -25.22 -36.22
CA TRP A 60 12.26 -24.25 -36.94
C TRP A 60 11.46 -23.14 -37.64
N PRO A 61 10.32 -23.41 -38.32
CA PRO A 61 9.52 -22.36 -38.93
C PRO A 61 8.96 -21.35 -37.92
N ALA A 62 8.46 -21.82 -36.77
CA ALA A 62 7.93 -20.95 -35.73
C ALA A 62 9.04 -20.09 -35.10
N LEU A 63 10.16 -20.71 -34.74
CA LEU A 63 11.32 -20.01 -34.18
C LEU A 63 11.89 -18.97 -35.15
N PHE A 64 11.97 -19.29 -36.43
CA PHE A 64 12.43 -18.35 -37.45
C PHE A 64 11.47 -17.17 -37.62
N LEU A 65 10.15 -17.42 -37.66
CA LEU A 65 9.14 -16.37 -37.73
C LEU A 65 9.20 -15.43 -36.52
N PHE A 66 9.27 -15.98 -35.29
CA PHE A 66 9.35 -15.16 -34.07
C PHE A 66 10.70 -14.45 -33.93
N PHE A 67 11.78 -15.04 -34.43
CA PHE A 67 13.08 -14.36 -34.53
C PHE A 67 13.00 -13.12 -35.44
N LEU A 68 12.40 -13.24 -36.64
CA LEU A 68 12.22 -12.10 -37.55
C LEU A 68 11.34 -11.01 -36.93
N LEU A 69 10.25 -11.39 -36.27
CA LEU A 69 9.39 -10.45 -35.55
C LEU A 69 10.16 -9.74 -34.42
N ALA A 70 10.88 -10.49 -33.60
CA ALA A 70 11.69 -9.94 -32.52
C ALA A 70 12.82 -9.05 -33.02
N LEU A 71 13.44 -9.39 -34.14
CA LEU A 71 14.47 -8.59 -34.79
C LEU A 71 13.90 -7.25 -35.26
N ALA A 72 12.74 -7.24 -35.90
CA ALA A 72 12.06 -6.00 -36.30
C ALA A 72 11.74 -5.12 -35.08
N ILE A 73 11.21 -5.71 -34.00
CA ILE A 73 10.90 -5.01 -32.75
C ILE A 73 12.17 -4.40 -32.13
N ILE A 74 13.26 -5.17 -32.01
CA ILE A 74 14.50 -4.70 -31.39
C ILE A 74 15.17 -3.62 -32.25
N ILE A 75 15.21 -3.77 -33.57
CA ILE A 75 15.73 -2.75 -34.47
C ILE A 75 14.91 -1.47 -34.33
N PHE A 76 13.58 -1.56 -34.30
CA PHE A 76 12.71 -0.41 -34.07
C PHE A 76 13.04 0.28 -32.74
N PHE A 77 13.04 -0.44 -31.61
CA PHE A 77 13.37 0.15 -30.31
C PHE A 77 14.78 0.76 -30.28
N TRP A 78 15.76 0.09 -30.88
CA TRP A 78 17.14 0.56 -30.93
C TRP A 78 17.29 1.84 -31.75
N LEU A 79 16.70 1.89 -32.95
CA LEU A 79 16.77 3.07 -33.83
C LEU A 79 15.94 4.22 -33.28
N SER A 80 14.73 3.98 -32.79
CA SER A 80 13.87 5.02 -32.20
C SER A 80 14.48 5.63 -30.94
N SER A 81 15.04 4.82 -30.04
CA SER A 81 15.72 5.34 -28.84
C SER A 81 17.02 6.07 -29.19
N SER A 82 17.78 5.58 -30.17
CA SER A 82 18.98 6.28 -30.66
C SER A 82 18.63 7.63 -31.30
N GLY A 83 17.54 7.67 -32.08
CA GLY A 83 16.99 8.89 -32.67
C GLY A 83 16.54 9.91 -31.62
N LEU A 84 15.87 9.45 -30.56
CA LEU A 84 15.46 10.31 -29.44
C LEU A 84 16.67 10.92 -28.72
N ILE A 85 17.69 10.10 -28.39
CA ILE A 85 18.92 10.58 -27.76
C ILE A 85 19.65 11.57 -28.69
N TRP A 86 19.67 11.30 -30.00
CA TRP A 86 20.28 12.19 -31.00
C TRP A 86 19.59 13.54 -31.09
N LEU A 87 18.26 13.57 -31.20
CA LEU A 87 17.46 14.80 -31.23
C LEU A 87 17.72 15.68 -30.00
N LEU A 88 17.92 15.06 -28.84
CA LEU A 88 18.11 15.77 -27.58
C LEU A 88 19.56 16.17 -27.28
N SER A 89 20.55 15.39 -27.74
CA SER A 89 21.97 15.62 -27.46
C SER A 89 22.73 16.37 -28.56
N ARG A 90 22.22 16.35 -29.82
CA ARG A 90 22.88 16.91 -31.02
C ARG A 90 24.31 16.38 -31.28
N ASN A 91 24.65 15.20 -30.75
CA ASN A 91 25.93 14.53 -30.98
C ASN A 91 25.93 13.69 -32.28
N ASN A 92 27.07 13.09 -32.65
CA ASN A 92 27.19 12.24 -33.83
C ASN A 92 26.28 10.98 -33.73
N PHE A 93 25.32 10.87 -34.66
CA PHE A 93 24.34 9.78 -34.70
C PHE A 93 24.97 8.38 -34.76
N SER A 94 26.06 8.20 -35.51
CA SER A 94 26.75 6.91 -35.63
C SER A 94 27.40 6.47 -34.31
N ALA A 95 27.88 7.41 -33.50
CA ALA A 95 28.39 7.10 -32.16
C ALA A 95 27.25 6.75 -31.19
N ILE A 96 26.12 7.46 -31.28
CA ILE A 96 24.93 7.22 -30.45
C ILE A 96 24.35 5.84 -30.72
N ILE A 97 24.14 5.45 -31.98
CA ILE A 97 23.61 4.12 -32.33
C ILE A 97 24.45 3.02 -31.71
N ARG A 98 25.79 3.09 -31.88
CA ARG A 98 26.71 2.09 -31.34
C ARG A 98 26.64 2.01 -29.82
N HIS A 99 26.72 3.16 -29.14
CA HIS A 99 26.69 3.20 -27.69
C HIS A 99 25.33 2.75 -27.13
N ASN A 100 24.23 3.12 -27.79
CA ASN A 100 22.87 2.82 -27.36
C ASN A 100 22.49 1.34 -27.52
N SER A 101 23.28 0.53 -28.24
CA SER A 101 23.09 -0.93 -28.26
C SER A 101 23.14 -1.55 -26.85
N ILE A 102 23.83 -0.91 -25.89
CA ILE A 102 23.86 -1.32 -24.48
C ILE A 102 22.46 -1.30 -23.83
N SER A 103 21.54 -0.44 -24.30
CA SER A 103 20.16 -0.41 -23.79
C SER A 103 19.42 -1.73 -24.02
N LEU A 104 19.84 -2.52 -25.01
CA LEU A 104 19.21 -3.78 -25.39
C LEU A 104 19.63 -4.99 -24.53
N LEU A 105 20.65 -4.85 -23.67
CA LEU A 105 21.12 -5.94 -22.80
C LEU A 105 20.01 -6.63 -21.96
N PRO A 106 18.97 -5.92 -21.45
CA PRO A 106 17.85 -6.56 -20.76
C PRO A 106 17.14 -7.63 -21.60
N PHE A 107 17.06 -7.49 -22.92
CA PHE A 107 16.40 -8.46 -23.79
C PHE A 107 17.17 -9.79 -23.90
N ILE A 108 18.49 -9.80 -23.63
CA ILE A 108 19.27 -11.03 -23.58
C ILE A 108 18.77 -11.93 -22.45
N LEU A 109 18.31 -11.35 -21.33
CA LEU A 109 17.75 -12.14 -20.22
C LEU A 109 16.46 -12.86 -20.61
N CYS A 110 15.78 -12.51 -21.70
CA CYS A 110 14.62 -13.29 -22.19
C CYS A 110 14.97 -14.75 -22.50
N SER A 111 16.24 -15.06 -22.78
CA SER A 111 16.74 -16.44 -22.94
C SER A 111 16.58 -17.32 -21.69
N LEU A 112 16.41 -16.73 -20.50
CA LEU A 112 16.19 -17.45 -19.24
C LEU A 112 14.72 -17.79 -18.99
N ALA A 113 13.78 -17.23 -19.77
CA ALA A 113 12.35 -17.46 -19.57
C ALA A 113 11.92 -18.94 -19.66
N PRO A 114 12.49 -19.80 -20.53
CA PRO A 114 12.18 -21.24 -20.53
C PRO A 114 12.44 -21.94 -19.19
N LEU A 115 13.32 -21.43 -18.33
CA LEU A 115 13.56 -21.99 -17.00
C LEU A 115 12.30 -21.94 -16.10
N THR A 116 11.35 -21.05 -16.40
CA THR A 116 10.07 -20.95 -15.67
C THR A 116 9.19 -22.19 -15.84
N LEU A 117 9.38 -22.99 -16.91
CA LEU A 117 8.67 -24.27 -17.12
C LEU A 117 9.01 -25.32 -16.06
N LYS A 118 10.17 -25.22 -15.41
CA LYS A 118 10.50 -26.10 -14.27
C LYS A 118 9.58 -25.85 -13.08
N HIS A 119 9.04 -24.64 -12.97
CA HIS A 119 8.30 -24.18 -11.80
C HIS A 119 7.02 -23.48 -12.23
N PHE A 120 6.06 -24.22 -12.79
CA PHE A 120 4.72 -23.73 -13.07
C PHE A 120 3.65 -24.61 -12.40
N LEU A 121 2.52 -23.99 -12.05
CA LEU A 121 1.35 -24.69 -11.51
C LEU A 121 0.27 -24.83 -12.57
N THR A 122 0.05 -23.76 -13.36
CA THR A 122 -0.92 -23.73 -14.45
C THR A 122 -0.42 -22.88 -15.61
N GLY A 123 -0.96 -23.09 -16.82
CA GLY A 123 -0.69 -22.24 -17.98
C GLY A 123 -1.06 -20.78 -17.75
N GLN A 124 -2.17 -20.52 -17.05
CA GLN A 124 -2.57 -19.16 -16.68
C GLN A 124 -1.57 -18.47 -15.74
N ASP A 125 -1.06 -19.17 -14.72
CA ASP A 125 -0.01 -18.64 -13.84
C ASP A 125 1.26 -18.31 -14.63
N LEU A 126 1.71 -19.25 -15.46
CA LEU A 126 2.90 -19.07 -16.30
C LEU A 126 2.75 -17.87 -17.23
N SER A 127 1.63 -17.75 -17.93
CA SER A 127 1.35 -16.64 -18.84
C SER A 127 1.36 -15.28 -18.13
N LYS A 128 0.79 -15.18 -16.92
CA LYS A 128 0.85 -13.96 -16.09
C LYS A 128 2.28 -13.63 -15.67
N ARG A 129 3.08 -14.62 -15.25
CA ARG A 129 4.48 -14.43 -14.85
C ARG A 129 5.37 -14.04 -16.03
N LEU A 130 5.18 -14.63 -17.20
CA LEU A 130 5.86 -14.22 -18.43
C LEU A 130 5.47 -12.81 -18.85
N SER A 131 4.20 -12.43 -18.74
CA SER A 131 3.78 -11.05 -19.02
C SER A 131 4.47 -10.04 -18.09
N LEU A 132 4.61 -10.37 -16.80
CA LEU A 132 5.39 -9.58 -15.85
C LEU A 132 6.89 -9.57 -16.18
N TYR A 133 7.44 -10.70 -16.66
CA TYR A 133 8.82 -10.82 -17.12
C TYR A 133 9.11 -9.80 -18.22
N LEU A 134 8.30 -9.78 -19.28
CA LEU A 134 8.46 -8.87 -20.40
C LEU A 134 8.35 -7.41 -19.95
N LEU A 135 7.38 -7.11 -19.07
CA LEU A 135 7.22 -5.78 -18.51
C LEU A 135 8.49 -5.31 -17.76
N LEU A 136 9.08 -6.17 -16.93
CA LEU A 136 10.33 -5.86 -16.22
C LEU A 136 11.48 -5.62 -17.21
N VAL A 137 11.62 -6.44 -18.25
CA VAL A 137 12.64 -6.25 -19.30
C VAL A 137 12.48 -4.89 -19.98
N ILE A 138 11.25 -4.51 -20.35
CA ILE A 138 10.95 -3.22 -20.99
C ILE A 138 11.26 -2.03 -20.04
N ILE A 139 10.86 -2.11 -18.77
CA ILE A 139 11.16 -1.07 -17.76
C ILE A 139 12.67 -0.87 -17.64
N PHE A 140 13.44 -1.96 -17.59
CA PHE A 140 14.89 -1.89 -17.43
C PHE A 140 15.61 -1.46 -18.72
N PHE A 141 15.07 -1.76 -19.90
CA PHE A 141 15.49 -1.16 -21.17
C PHE A 141 15.40 0.36 -21.10
N PHE A 142 14.24 0.91 -20.70
CA PHE A 142 14.08 2.36 -20.54
C PHE A 142 14.95 2.93 -19.42
N TRP A 143 15.22 2.17 -18.35
CA TRP A 143 16.13 2.62 -17.29
C TRP A 143 17.56 2.80 -17.80
N ILE A 144 18.09 1.83 -18.55
CA ILE A 144 19.41 1.96 -19.19
C ILE A 144 19.39 3.10 -20.21
N MET A 145 18.30 3.28 -20.97
CA MET A 145 18.14 4.42 -21.88
C MET A 145 18.24 5.77 -21.15
N VAL A 146 17.58 5.93 -19.99
CA VAL A 146 17.69 7.15 -19.17
C VAL A 146 19.11 7.34 -18.62
N LEU A 147 19.79 6.25 -18.25
CA LEU A 147 21.18 6.31 -17.80
C LEU A 147 22.11 6.78 -18.93
N LEU A 148 21.98 6.21 -20.13
CA LEU A 148 22.70 6.59 -21.34
C LEU A 148 22.42 8.05 -21.70
N PHE A 149 21.16 8.47 -21.63
CA PHE A 149 20.78 9.86 -21.89
C PHE A 149 21.48 10.83 -20.93
N LYS A 150 21.56 10.51 -19.64
CA LYS A 150 22.26 11.35 -18.64
C LYS A 150 23.77 11.41 -18.84
N GLU A 151 24.36 10.41 -19.48
CA GLU A 151 25.80 10.39 -19.77
C GLU A 151 26.14 11.23 -21.00
N VAL A 152 25.27 11.19 -22.02
CA VAL A 152 25.48 11.88 -23.30
C VAL A 152 24.93 13.31 -23.31
N ALA A 153 23.87 13.59 -22.55
CA ALA A 153 23.25 14.92 -22.49
C ALA A 153 23.92 15.80 -21.42
N PRO A 154 24.30 17.06 -21.76
CA PRO A 154 24.77 18.02 -20.77
C PRO A 154 23.73 18.26 -19.66
N GLU A 155 24.17 18.42 -18.41
CA GLU A 155 23.28 18.77 -17.29
C GLU A 155 22.43 20.03 -17.56
N SER A 156 22.90 20.94 -18.41
CA SER A 156 22.18 22.15 -18.83
C SER A 156 20.88 21.83 -19.57
N VAL A 157 20.88 20.88 -20.51
CA VAL A 157 19.68 20.51 -21.30
C VAL A 157 18.57 19.91 -20.41
N LEU A 158 18.96 19.10 -19.41
CA LEU A 158 18.06 18.52 -18.41
C LEU A 158 17.49 19.56 -17.42
N LYS A 159 18.29 20.58 -17.08
CA LYS A 159 17.90 21.64 -16.14
C LYS A 159 17.10 22.76 -16.80
N GLU A 160 17.29 23.01 -18.10
CA GLU A 160 16.69 24.13 -18.82
C GLU A 160 15.35 23.81 -19.45
N LYS A 161 15.04 22.56 -19.83
CA LYS A 161 13.77 22.27 -20.55
C LYS A 161 12.58 21.87 -19.68
N CYS A 162 12.80 21.41 -18.44
CA CYS A 162 11.72 20.89 -17.58
C CYS A 162 11.16 21.81 -16.47
N PRO A 163 11.72 23.00 -16.12
CA PRO A 163 11.02 23.89 -15.19
C PRO A 163 10.97 25.37 -15.60
N VAL A 164 11.05 25.74 -16.88
CA VAL A 164 10.89 27.17 -17.26
C VAL A 164 9.48 27.66 -16.91
N PHE A 165 8.45 26.88 -17.26
CA PHE A 165 7.07 27.21 -16.96
C PHE A 165 6.83 27.40 -15.45
N PHE A 166 7.17 26.40 -14.62
CA PHE A 166 6.93 26.51 -13.18
C PHE A 166 7.73 27.65 -12.55
N ARG A 167 8.98 27.88 -12.99
CA ARG A 167 9.79 28.99 -12.47
C ARG A 167 9.23 30.36 -12.83
N ALA A 168 8.61 30.50 -14.00
CA ALA A 168 7.98 31.73 -14.46
C ALA A 168 6.67 32.08 -13.72
N LEU A 169 6.04 31.11 -13.05
CA LEU A 169 4.81 31.36 -12.29
C LEU A 169 5.05 32.23 -11.05
N SER A 170 4.12 33.14 -10.78
CA SER A 170 4.08 33.90 -9.53
C SER A 170 3.87 32.98 -8.31
N PRO A 171 4.25 33.39 -7.09
CA PRO A 171 4.05 32.58 -5.88
C PRO A 171 2.59 32.14 -5.64
N ARG A 172 1.62 32.98 -6.04
CA ARG A 172 0.18 32.67 -5.96
C ARG A 172 -0.21 31.57 -6.96
N GLN A 173 0.23 31.70 -8.21
CA GLN A 173 -0.02 30.68 -9.24
C GLN A 173 0.62 29.34 -8.89
N LYS A 174 1.86 29.34 -8.38
CA LYS A 174 2.52 28.11 -7.86
C LYS A 174 1.71 27.47 -6.74
N SER A 175 1.23 28.27 -5.80
CA SER A 175 0.41 27.80 -4.67
C SER A 175 -0.89 27.16 -5.15
N ALA A 176 -1.62 27.83 -6.05
CA ALA A 176 -2.85 27.31 -6.63
C ALA A 176 -2.60 26.02 -7.43
N LEU A 177 -1.54 25.99 -8.25
CA LEU A 177 -1.16 24.81 -9.03
C LEU A 177 -0.83 23.61 -8.14
N LEU A 178 -0.05 23.80 -7.06
CA LEU A 178 0.30 22.72 -6.13
C LEU A 178 -0.91 22.22 -5.34
N PHE A 179 -1.83 23.11 -4.97
CA PHE A 179 -3.09 22.73 -4.35
C PHE A 179 -3.96 21.91 -5.30
N LEU A 180 -4.20 22.41 -6.52
CA LEU A 180 -4.98 21.73 -7.54
C LEU A 180 -4.36 20.40 -7.96
N ALA A 181 -3.04 20.34 -8.11
CA ALA A 181 -2.34 19.10 -8.43
C ALA A 181 -2.51 18.05 -7.33
N ALA A 182 -2.39 18.45 -6.05
CA ALA A 182 -2.62 17.53 -4.93
C ALA A 182 -4.08 17.05 -4.90
N LEU A 183 -5.05 17.96 -5.12
CA LEU A 183 -6.46 17.62 -5.18
C LEU A 183 -6.75 16.59 -6.28
N ILE A 184 -6.21 16.80 -7.49
CA ILE A 184 -6.33 15.87 -8.62
C ILE A 184 -5.70 14.52 -8.26
N ILE A 185 -4.49 14.51 -7.70
CA ILE A 185 -3.78 13.29 -7.30
C ILE A 185 -4.62 12.46 -6.31
N PHE A 186 -5.17 13.09 -5.26
CA PHE A 186 -5.98 12.38 -4.27
C PHE A 186 -7.34 11.95 -4.80
N SER A 187 -7.99 12.79 -5.61
CA SER A 187 -9.28 12.44 -6.24
C SER A 187 -9.14 11.27 -7.20
N LEU A 188 -8.06 11.24 -7.99
CA LEU A 188 -7.70 10.11 -8.85
C LEU A 188 -7.39 8.86 -8.02
N GLY A 189 -6.69 9.00 -6.89
CA GLY A 189 -6.45 7.90 -5.96
C GLY A 189 -7.77 7.30 -5.44
N GLY A 190 -8.68 8.14 -4.95
CA GLY A 190 -10.01 7.72 -4.48
C GLY A 190 -10.83 7.05 -5.57
N PHE A 191 -10.78 7.57 -6.81
CA PHE A 191 -11.48 7.01 -7.97
C PHE A 191 -10.90 5.65 -8.42
N ILE A 192 -9.58 5.51 -8.49
CA ILE A 192 -8.94 4.22 -8.83
C ILE A 192 -9.30 3.16 -7.79
N LEU A 193 -9.33 3.52 -6.50
CA LEU A 193 -9.70 2.57 -5.44
C LEU A 193 -11.15 2.10 -5.60
N GLN A 194 -12.06 2.99 -5.98
CA GLN A 194 -13.44 2.65 -6.31
C GLN A 194 -13.54 1.74 -7.55
N LEU A 195 -12.81 2.03 -8.64
CA LEU A 195 -12.78 1.18 -9.84
C LEU A 195 -12.24 -0.23 -9.55
N ARG A 196 -11.39 -0.37 -8.54
CA ARG A 196 -10.84 -1.65 -8.07
C ARG A 196 -11.78 -2.40 -7.11
N GLY A 197 -13.00 -1.91 -6.91
CA GLY A 197 -14.05 -2.55 -6.11
C GLY A 197 -13.88 -2.38 -4.60
N ALA A 198 -13.02 -1.47 -4.14
CA ALA A 198 -12.88 -1.20 -2.72
C ALA A 198 -13.83 -0.08 -2.30
N ASN A 199 -14.89 -0.48 -1.59
CA ASN A 199 -15.88 0.43 -1.02
C ASN A 199 -15.44 0.95 0.35
N PHE A 200 -16.27 1.81 0.97
CA PHE A 200 -16.06 2.27 2.34
C PHE A 200 -15.98 1.09 3.32
N SER A 201 -15.09 1.20 4.31
CA SER A 201 -14.90 0.14 5.31
C SER A 201 -14.53 0.71 6.68
N GLY A 202 -14.47 -0.15 7.70
CA GLY A 202 -14.21 0.28 9.08
C GLY A 202 -15.23 1.32 9.53
N ASP A 203 -14.77 2.47 10.03
CA ASP A 203 -15.64 3.54 10.53
C ASP A 203 -16.32 4.37 9.42
N GLU A 204 -15.82 4.32 8.18
CA GLU A 204 -16.26 5.21 7.08
C GLU A 204 -17.77 5.14 6.77
N PRO A 205 -18.40 3.95 6.67
CA PRO A 205 -19.84 3.86 6.40
C PRO A 205 -20.68 4.55 7.48
N HIS A 206 -20.22 4.53 8.73
CA HIS A 206 -20.96 5.09 9.85
C HIS A 206 -20.94 6.62 9.84
N TYR A 207 -19.86 7.25 9.35
CA TYR A 207 -19.87 8.69 9.09
C TYR A 207 -20.85 9.08 7.99
N LEU A 208 -21.02 8.23 6.97
CA LEU A 208 -21.99 8.44 5.89
C LEU A 208 -23.43 8.24 6.34
N ILE A 209 -23.70 7.27 7.23
CA ILE A 209 -25.04 7.11 7.84
C ILE A 209 -25.42 8.38 8.60
N ILE A 210 -24.52 8.96 9.40
CA ILE A 210 -24.80 10.23 10.10
C ILE A 210 -25.07 11.35 9.07
N ALA A 211 -24.27 11.45 8.01
CA ALA A 211 -24.49 12.45 6.97
C ALA A 211 -25.82 12.23 6.22
N HIS A 212 -26.25 10.97 6.08
CA HIS A 212 -27.53 10.61 5.49
C HIS A 212 -28.70 11.09 6.35
N SER A 213 -28.70 10.73 7.63
CA SER A 213 -29.72 11.12 8.62
C SER A 213 -29.84 12.64 8.69
N LEU A 214 -28.72 13.36 8.80
CA LEU A 214 -28.73 14.83 8.80
C LEU A 214 -29.36 15.44 7.54
N LEU A 215 -29.13 14.81 6.38
CA LEU A 215 -29.60 15.33 5.10
C LEU A 215 -31.08 15.03 4.83
N VAL A 216 -31.55 13.83 5.18
CA VAL A 216 -32.92 13.38 4.85
C VAL A 216 -33.86 13.38 6.05
N ASP A 217 -33.38 12.95 7.21
CA ASP A 217 -34.20 12.86 8.43
C ASP A 217 -34.11 14.14 9.27
N HIS A 218 -33.09 14.97 9.03
CA HIS A 218 -32.81 16.22 9.76
C HIS A 218 -32.60 16.03 11.26
N ASP A 219 -32.09 14.85 11.66
CA ASP A 219 -31.75 14.54 13.05
C ASP A 219 -30.42 13.76 13.17
N PHE A 220 -30.17 13.22 14.36
CA PHE A 220 -29.01 12.36 14.66
C PHE A 220 -29.41 10.94 15.06
N ASP A 221 -30.70 10.61 14.99
CA ASP A 221 -31.20 9.31 15.38
C ASP A 221 -31.02 8.35 14.20
N LEU A 222 -30.23 7.30 14.41
CA LEU A 222 -29.86 6.37 13.35
C LEU A 222 -30.72 5.10 13.35
N ALA A 223 -31.71 5.00 14.25
CA ALA A 223 -32.50 3.80 14.43
C ALA A 223 -33.17 3.35 13.12
N ASN A 224 -33.88 4.27 12.46
CA ASN A 224 -34.51 4.04 11.16
C ASN A 224 -33.47 3.74 10.07
N ASN A 225 -32.33 4.43 10.03
CA ASN A 225 -31.37 4.25 8.94
C ASN A 225 -30.73 2.85 8.94
N TYR A 226 -30.44 2.29 10.13
CA TYR A 226 -29.93 0.92 10.22
C TYR A 226 -31.02 -0.11 9.93
N GLU A 227 -32.26 0.14 10.34
CA GLU A 227 -33.40 -0.74 10.07
C GLU A 227 -33.70 -0.80 8.56
N GLN A 228 -33.73 0.36 7.90
CA GLN A 228 -33.97 0.50 6.45
C GLN A 228 -32.74 0.16 5.61
N ARG A 229 -31.58 -0.03 6.25
CA ARG A 229 -30.30 -0.36 5.61
C ARG A 229 -29.84 0.69 4.58
N ASP A 230 -30.01 1.96 4.90
CA ASP A 230 -29.65 3.08 4.02
C ASP A 230 -28.19 3.02 3.55
N TYR A 231 -27.30 2.41 4.33
CA TYR A 231 -25.91 2.23 3.95
C TYR A 231 -25.68 1.36 2.70
N GLN A 232 -26.66 0.53 2.29
CA GLN A 232 -26.53 -0.30 1.09
C GLN A 232 -26.43 0.52 -0.20
N GLN A 233 -26.90 1.77 -0.21
CA GLN A 233 -26.80 2.65 -1.38
C GLN A 233 -25.35 2.97 -1.80
N TYR A 234 -24.39 2.91 -0.85
CA TYR A 234 -22.97 3.18 -1.11
C TYR A 234 -22.04 2.02 -0.73
N LEU A 235 -22.54 0.96 -0.09
CA LEU A 235 -21.79 -0.28 0.12
C LEU A 235 -22.09 -1.34 -0.94
N GLY A 236 -23.31 -1.36 -1.49
CA GLY A 236 -23.82 -2.37 -2.38
C GLY A 236 -24.89 -3.26 -1.73
N PRO A 237 -25.72 -3.93 -2.55
CA PRO A 237 -26.82 -4.76 -2.07
C PRO A 237 -26.32 -5.98 -1.30
N GLY A 238 -27.06 -6.39 -0.28
CA GLY A 238 -26.79 -7.61 0.51
C GLY A 238 -25.71 -7.47 1.59
N ILE A 239 -25.03 -6.33 1.68
CA ILE A 239 -24.10 -6.05 2.79
C ILE A 239 -24.91 -5.71 4.04
N ILE A 240 -24.51 -6.27 5.18
CA ILE A 240 -25.08 -5.97 6.49
C ILE A 240 -23.92 -5.58 7.40
N ILE A 241 -24.05 -4.43 8.07
CA ILE A 241 -23.05 -3.93 9.02
C ILE A 241 -23.68 -3.82 10.41
N GLU A 242 -22.87 -4.04 11.44
CA GLU A 242 -23.32 -3.89 12.82
C GLU A 242 -23.56 -2.40 13.14
N PRO A 243 -24.69 -2.04 13.80
CA PRO A 243 -24.94 -0.66 14.18
C PRO A 243 -23.89 -0.12 15.15
N HIS A 244 -23.23 0.97 14.77
CA HIS A 244 -22.32 1.70 15.65
C HIS A 244 -23.06 2.77 16.46
N THR A 245 -23.99 2.33 17.32
CA THR A 245 -24.88 3.23 18.08
C THR A 245 -24.87 2.98 19.58
N VAL A 246 -25.25 4.01 20.33
CA VAL A 246 -25.51 4.02 21.77
C VAL A 246 -26.86 4.67 22.06
N PRO A 247 -27.51 4.39 23.20
CA PRO A 247 -28.74 5.06 23.59
C PRO A 247 -28.55 6.59 23.71
N GLY A 248 -29.49 7.35 23.16
CA GLY A 248 -29.55 8.80 23.36
C GLY A 248 -30.38 9.21 24.58
N ALA A 249 -30.47 10.53 24.82
CA ALA A 249 -31.25 11.13 25.89
C ALA A 249 -32.76 10.92 25.72
N ARG A 250 -33.23 10.90 24.47
CA ARG A 250 -34.62 10.60 24.12
C ARG A 250 -34.83 9.08 24.19
N ALA A 251 -35.86 8.64 24.89
CA ALA A 251 -36.22 7.22 24.98
C ALA A 251 -36.38 6.60 23.58
N GLY A 252 -35.75 5.44 23.35
CA GLY A 252 -35.78 4.73 22.07
C GLY A 252 -34.79 5.24 21.00
N SER A 253 -34.16 6.41 21.20
CA SER A 253 -33.22 6.96 20.22
C SER A 253 -31.89 6.22 20.19
N ARG A 254 -31.31 6.08 18.99
CA ARG A 254 -30.01 5.43 18.75
C ARG A 254 -29.04 6.40 18.09
N LEU A 255 -28.14 6.96 18.90
CA LEU A 255 -27.14 7.91 18.43
C LEU A 255 -25.83 7.22 18.09
N SER A 256 -25.05 7.81 17.18
CA SER A 256 -23.72 7.27 16.86
C SER A 256 -22.76 7.40 18.04
N PHE A 257 -21.93 6.40 18.30
CA PHE A 257 -20.77 6.60 19.18
C PHE A 257 -19.58 7.29 18.48
N HIS A 258 -19.69 7.59 17.18
CA HIS A 258 -18.74 8.41 16.44
C HIS A 258 -19.13 9.89 16.51
N SER A 259 -18.15 10.76 16.71
CA SER A 259 -18.41 12.21 16.68
C SER A 259 -18.74 12.70 15.26
N PRO A 260 -19.65 13.68 15.09
CA PRO A 260 -20.23 14.01 13.78
C PRO A 260 -19.35 14.92 12.91
N GLY A 261 -18.17 15.35 13.38
CA GLY A 261 -17.34 16.33 12.67
C GLY A 261 -16.95 15.91 11.26
N VAL A 262 -16.66 14.61 11.03
CA VAL A 262 -16.40 14.09 9.67
C VAL A 262 -17.67 14.17 8.82
N SER A 263 -18.81 13.77 9.38
CA SER A 263 -20.11 13.77 8.70
C SER A 263 -20.54 15.16 8.26
N PHE A 264 -20.36 16.17 9.12
CA PHE A 264 -20.60 17.57 8.77
C PHE A 264 -19.69 18.06 7.64
N LEU A 265 -18.41 17.70 7.70
CA LEU A 265 -17.42 18.10 6.71
C LEU A 265 -17.75 17.53 5.32
N ILE A 266 -18.25 16.29 5.26
CA ILE A 266 -18.60 15.64 3.99
C ILE A 266 -20.04 15.90 3.55
N LEU A 267 -20.91 16.42 4.41
CA LEU A 267 -22.34 16.64 4.14
C LEU A 267 -22.63 17.32 2.78
N PRO A 268 -22.01 18.45 2.40
CA PRO A 268 -22.28 19.06 1.09
C PRO A 268 -21.86 18.18 -0.09
N PHE A 269 -20.83 17.35 0.10
CA PHE A 269 -20.37 16.40 -0.91
C PHE A 269 -21.26 15.16 -0.98
N TYR A 270 -21.76 14.69 0.17
CA TYR A 270 -22.73 13.61 0.23
C TYR A 270 -24.05 14.01 -0.45
N TRP A 271 -24.51 15.24 -0.22
CA TRP A 271 -25.66 15.81 -0.93
C TRP A 271 -25.47 15.82 -2.45
N LEU A 272 -24.30 16.28 -2.93
CA LEU A 272 -23.98 16.26 -4.36
C LEU A 272 -23.91 14.83 -4.92
N GLY A 273 -23.34 13.90 -4.15
CA GLY A 273 -23.31 12.48 -4.48
C GLY A 273 -24.72 11.87 -4.59
N ARG A 274 -25.64 12.26 -3.69
CA ARG A 274 -27.05 11.85 -3.71
C ARG A 274 -27.79 12.38 -4.94
N LEU A 275 -27.59 13.66 -5.25
CA LEU A 275 -28.22 14.32 -6.40
C LEU A 275 -27.89 13.60 -7.72
N LEU A 276 -26.65 13.12 -7.86
CA LEU A 276 -26.16 12.48 -9.08
C LEU A 276 -26.32 10.95 -9.09
N GLY A 277 -26.50 10.32 -7.92
CA GLY A 277 -26.73 8.89 -7.79
C GLY A 277 -25.53 7.99 -8.15
N GLY A 278 -25.73 6.67 -7.98
CA GLY A 278 -24.75 5.65 -8.38
C GLY A 278 -23.36 5.85 -7.78
N SER A 279 -22.33 5.80 -8.62
CA SER A 279 -20.92 5.94 -8.18
C SER A 279 -20.59 7.30 -7.56
N ALA A 280 -21.41 8.34 -7.80
CA ALA A 280 -21.22 9.67 -7.25
C ALA A 280 -21.36 9.71 -5.73
N LEU A 281 -22.19 8.82 -5.16
CA LEU A 281 -22.37 8.65 -3.70
C LEU A 281 -21.08 8.26 -2.97
N VAL A 282 -20.13 7.66 -3.69
CA VAL A 282 -18.82 7.29 -3.15
C VAL A 282 -17.77 8.34 -3.51
N PHE A 283 -17.76 8.81 -4.76
CA PHE A 283 -16.74 9.72 -5.27
C PHE A 283 -16.75 11.08 -4.56
N PHE A 284 -17.91 11.72 -4.40
CA PHE A 284 -17.96 13.08 -3.84
C PHE A 284 -17.55 13.15 -2.37
N PRO A 285 -18.00 12.28 -1.45
CA PRO A 285 -17.49 12.28 -0.08
C PRO A 285 -15.96 12.14 -0.01
N ARG A 286 -15.36 11.30 -0.87
CA ARG A 286 -13.90 11.16 -0.98
C ARG A 286 -13.22 12.40 -1.53
N LEU A 287 -13.86 13.10 -2.48
CA LEU A 287 -13.42 14.41 -2.97
C LEU A 287 -13.42 15.45 -1.84
N GLY A 288 -14.44 15.43 -0.96
CA GLY A 288 -14.50 16.28 0.23
C GLY A 288 -13.28 16.14 1.13
N LEU A 289 -12.84 14.92 1.40
CA LEU A 289 -11.59 14.68 2.15
C LEU A 289 -10.34 15.03 1.33
N SER A 290 -10.37 14.82 0.01
CA SER A 290 -9.24 15.13 -0.89
C SER A 290 -8.86 16.62 -0.84
N LEU A 291 -9.84 17.50 -0.63
CA LEU A 291 -9.60 18.92 -0.39
C LEU A 291 -8.73 19.15 0.86
N TRP A 292 -9.00 18.45 1.96
CA TRP A 292 -8.22 18.57 3.19
C TRP A 292 -6.83 17.98 3.06
N GLY A 293 -6.66 16.86 2.35
CA GLY A 293 -5.35 16.35 1.98
C GLY A 293 -4.54 17.34 1.14
N ALA A 294 -5.19 17.99 0.17
CA ALA A 294 -4.57 19.01 -0.67
C ALA A 294 -4.19 20.26 0.13
N LEU A 295 -5.07 20.71 1.03
CA LEU A 295 -4.77 21.79 1.98
C LEU A 295 -3.59 21.42 2.87
N PHE A 296 -3.52 20.21 3.39
CA PHE A 296 -2.39 19.74 4.20
C PHE A 296 -1.06 19.83 3.43
N CYS A 297 -1.01 19.31 2.20
CA CYS A 297 0.19 19.37 1.37
C CYS A 297 0.56 20.83 1.02
N TRP A 298 -0.43 21.67 0.78
CA TRP A 298 -0.23 23.10 0.57
C TRP A 298 0.35 23.79 1.82
N GLN A 299 -0.15 23.47 3.03
CA GLN A 299 0.38 23.97 4.30
C GLN A 299 1.84 23.56 4.51
N ILE A 300 2.22 22.33 4.14
CA ILE A 300 3.62 21.88 4.16
C ILE A 300 4.47 22.76 3.25
N PHE A 301 4.06 22.96 2.00
CA PHE A 301 4.79 23.81 1.06
C PHE A 301 4.97 25.24 1.60
N LEU A 302 3.89 25.85 2.10
CA LEU A 302 3.92 27.20 2.66
C LEU A 302 4.82 27.29 3.90
N PHE A 303 4.73 26.33 4.82
CA PHE A 303 5.54 26.31 6.04
C PHE A 303 7.05 26.39 5.71
N PHE A 304 7.53 25.55 4.79
CA PHE A 304 8.94 25.55 4.42
C PHE A 304 9.35 26.83 3.67
N LYS A 305 8.49 27.35 2.79
CA LYS A 305 8.74 28.64 2.12
C LYS A 305 8.84 29.80 3.11
N GLU A 306 7.92 29.88 4.08
CA GLU A 306 7.90 30.93 5.11
C GLU A 306 9.11 30.86 6.06
N LYS A 307 9.67 29.65 6.28
CA LYS A 307 10.91 29.49 7.05
C LYS A 307 12.17 29.88 6.27
N GLY A 308 12.05 30.30 5.01
CA GLY A 308 13.16 30.68 4.15
C GLY A 308 13.86 29.50 3.48
N TRP A 309 13.23 28.33 3.44
CA TRP A 309 13.85 27.14 2.86
C TRP A 309 13.69 27.15 1.34
N GLY A 310 14.67 26.60 0.62
CA GLY A 310 14.71 26.63 -0.84
C GLY A 310 13.46 25.97 -1.46
N GLU A 311 12.97 26.54 -2.57
CA GLU A 311 11.74 26.08 -3.24
C GLU A 311 11.80 24.59 -3.62
N LYS A 312 12.96 24.13 -4.10
CA LYS A 312 13.19 22.72 -4.42
C LYS A 312 12.92 21.78 -3.25
N LEU A 313 13.25 22.21 -2.03
CA LEU A 313 13.02 21.41 -0.83
C LEU A 313 11.54 21.39 -0.44
N ALA A 314 10.87 22.55 -0.48
CA ALA A 314 9.44 22.64 -0.26
C ALA A 314 8.65 21.75 -1.24
N LEU A 315 9.04 21.76 -2.54
CA LEU A 315 8.45 20.90 -3.56
C LEU A 315 8.70 19.40 -3.31
N LYS A 316 9.90 19.03 -2.87
CA LYS A 316 10.19 17.63 -2.50
C LYS A 316 9.31 17.16 -1.35
N LEU A 317 9.12 17.98 -0.32
CA LEU A 317 8.31 17.62 0.84
C LEU A 317 6.82 17.59 0.51
N TRP A 318 6.37 18.49 -0.36
CA TRP A 318 5.03 18.43 -0.96
C TRP A 318 4.84 17.11 -1.71
N ALA A 319 5.78 16.73 -2.57
CA ALA A 319 5.69 15.48 -3.35
C ALA A 319 5.75 14.22 -2.47
N ILE A 320 6.63 14.20 -1.46
CA ILE A 320 6.70 13.09 -0.49
C ILE A 320 5.36 12.95 0.24
N SER A 321 4.82 14.06 0.74
CA SER A 321 3.53 14.05 1.46
C SER A 321 2.37 13.63 0.56
N ALA A 322 2.35 14.10 -0.69
CA ALA A 322 1.27 13.86 -1.63
C ALA A 322 1.29 12.48 -2.31
N LEU A 323 2.43 11.78 -2.33
CA LEU A 323 2.57 10.56 -3.13
C LEU A 323 2.93 9.31 -2.31
N THR A 324 3.07 9.44 -0.98
CA THR A 324 3.46 8.30 -0.12
C THR A 324 2.44 8.02 0.96
N SER A 325 2.28 6.73 1.30
CA SER A 325 1.58 6.29 2.50
C SER A 325 2.21 6.92 3.76
N PRO A 326 1.43 7.25 4.81
CA PRO A 326 -0.02 7.08 4.92
C PRO A 326 -0.81 8.26 4.35
N LEU A 327 -0.18 9.44 4.22
CA LEU A 327 -0.85 10.70 3.86
C LEU A 327 -1.64 10.62 2.55
N PHE A 328 -1.12 9.93 1.54
CA PHE A 328 -1.85 9.73 0.29
C PHE A 328 -3.21 9.06 0.51
N PHE A 329 -3.27 7.95 1.25
CA PHE A 329 -4.52 7.21 1.48
C PHE A 329 -5.47 7.96 2.40
N TYR A 330 -4.96 8.55 3.50
CA TYR A 330 -5.80 9.33 4.42
C TYR A 330 -6.33 10.63 3.82
N SER A 331 -5.82 11.05 2.66
CA SER A 331 -6.35 12.22 1.97
C SER A 331 -7.70 11.95 1.31
N PHE A 332 -8.15 10.71 1.14
CA PHE A 332 -9.45 10.42 0.53
C PHE A 332 -10.27 9.34 1.25
N HIS A 333 -9.80 8.84 2.40
CA HIS A 333 -10.61 8.04 3.31
C HIS A 333 -11.34 8.94 4.30
N LEU A 334 -12.55 8.55 4.69
CA LEU A 334 -13.43 9.34 5.57
C LEU A 334 -12.99 9.26 7.03
N TYR A 335 -11.81 9.80 7.31
CA TYR A 335 -11.17 9.77 8.60
C TYR A 335 -10.78 11.18 9.06
N PRO A 336 -10.96 11.52 10.35
CA PRO A 336 -10.67 12.86 10.85
C PRO A 336 -9.17 13.21 10.83
N GLU A 337 -8.28 12.22 10.82
CA GLU A 337 -6.86 12.41 11.11
C GLU A 337 -6.17 13.40 10.16
N ILE A 338 -6.47 13.39 8.85
CA ILE A 338 -5.85 14.33 7.91
C ILE A 338 -6.28 15.78 8.14
N VAL A 339 -7.53 15.97 8.57
CA VAL A 339 -8.10 17.28 8.91
C VAL A 339 -7.41 17.83 10.15
N ILE A 340 -7.28 17.00 11.20
CA ILE A 340 -6.56 17.35 12.42
C ILE A 340 -5.10 17.69 12.12
N ALA A 341 -4.43 16.93 11.25
CA ALA A 341 -3.06 17.23 10.85
C ALA A 341 -2.94 18.57 10.13
N CYS A 342 -3.88 18.89 9.23
CA CYS A 342 -3.93 20.15 8.48
C CYS A 342 -4.14 21.35 9.40
N LEU A 343 -5.13 21.28 10.28
CA LEU A 343 -5.45 22.33 11.23
C LEU A 343 -4.31 22.53 12.25
N SER A 344 -3.74 21.43 12.77
CA SER A 344 -2.58 21.48 13.69
C SER A 344 -1.37 22.16 13.06
N LEU A 345 -1.03 21.82 11.81
CA LEU A 345 0.06 22.47 11.09
C LEU A 345 -0.26 23.96 10.81
N GLY A 346 -1.52 24.29 10.52
CA GLY A 346 -1.99 25.67 10.36
C GLY A 346 -1.76 26.50 11.62
N ILE A 347 -2.24 26.02 12.77
CA ILE A 347 -2.04 26.64 14.09
C ILE A 347 -0.54 26.80 14.37
N PHE A 348 0.24 25.72 14.21
CA PHE A 348 1.68 25.77 14.45
C PHE A 348 2.40 26.77 13.56
N ARG A 349 2.05 26.83 12.26
CA ARG A 349 2.61 27.78 11.29
C ARG A 349 2.31 29.21 11.73
N TRP A 350 1.05 29.55 11.99
CA TRP A 350 0.63 30.88 12.44
C TRP A 350 1.31 31.33 13.73
N LEU A 351 1.32 30.47 14.76
CA LEU A 351 1.99 30.76 16.04
C LEU A 351 3.52 30.92 15.94
N ASN A 352 4.12 30.57 14.80
CA ASN A 352 5.56 30.62 14.57
C ASN A 352 5.95 31.43 13.32
N LYS A 353 5.04 32.26 12.79
CA LYS A 353 5.34 33.17 11.69
C LYS A 353 6.33 34.26 12.13
N PRO A 354 7.34 34.58 11.30
CA PRO A 354 8.29 35.66 11.62
C PRO A 354 7.63 37.05 11.75
N ALA A 355 6.57 37.30 10.99
CA ALA A 355 5.88 38.60 10.92
C ALA A 355 4.99 38.91 12.14
N GLY A 356 5.00 38.08 13.19
CA GLY A 356 4.14 38.22 14.37
C GLY A 356 2.74 37.61 14.20
N LEU A 357 1.94 37.69 15.26
CA LEU A 357 0.59 37.09 15.32
C LEU A 357 -0.48 38.09 14.88
N LYS A 358 -1.32 37.72 13.90
CA LYS A 358 -2.47 38.54 13.51
C LYS A 358 -3.73 38.15 14.30
N SER A 359 -4.62 39.11 14.56
CA SER A 359 -5.85 38.89 15.34
C SER A 359 -6.72 37.74 14.80
N HIS A 360 -6.90 37.66 13.47
CA HIS A 360 -7.69 36.59 12.85
C HIS A 360 -7.00 35.22 12.96
N GLU A 361 -5.66 35.16 12.91
CA GLU A 361 -4.92 33.90 13.06
C GLU A 361 -5.06 33.35 14.48
N LEU A 362 -5.11 34.23 15.50
CA LEU A 362 -5.37 33.84 16.88
C LEU A 362 -6.81 33.35 17.07
N ALA A 363 -7.79 34.08 16.56
CA ALA A 363 -9.20 33.67 16.63
C ALA A 363 -9.44 32.34 15.91
N LEU A 364 -8.92 32.18 14.70
CA LEU A 364 -8.98 30.93 13.94
C LEU A 364 -8.23 29.80 14.66
N SER A 365 -7.12 30.07 15.34
CA SER A 365 -6.43 29.04 16.13
C SER A 365 -7.29 28.54 17.29
N GLY A 366 -8.04 29.43 17.96
CA GLY A 366 -9.00 29.06 19.00
C GLY A 366 -10.13 28.19 18.45
N ILE A 367 -10.71 28.58 17.31
CA ILE A 367 -11.77 27.81 16.61
C ILE A 367 -11.24 26.45 16.17
N PHE A 368 -10.10 26.41 15.49
CA PHE A 368 -9.54 25.15 14.97
C PHE A 368 -9.24 24.16 16.09
N LEU A 369 -8.75 24.66 17.23
CA LEU A 369 -8.44 23.82 18.37
C LEU A 369 -9.70 23.25 19.04
N SER A 370 -10.78 24.03 19.13
CA SER A 370 -12.06 23.53 19.69
C SER A 370 -12.79 22.57 18.73
N LEU A 371 -12.61 22.72 17.40
CA LEU A 371 -13.14 21.77 16.41
C LEU A 371 -12.65 20.33 16.61
N PHE A 372 -11.51 20.12 17.26
CA PHE A 372 -10.95 18.78 17.46
C PHE A 372 -11.88 17.88 18.31
N LEU A 373 -12.65 18.48 19.23
CA LEU A 373 -13.66 17.76 20.02
C LEU A 373 -14.81 17.22 19.15
N TRP A 374 -15.17 17.94 18.09
CA TRP A 374 -16.22 17.53 17.15
C TRP A 374 -15.78 16.36 16.26
N PHE A 375 -14.48 16.18 16.05
CA PHE A 375 -13.94 15.04 15.30
C PHE A 375 -13.74 13.80 16.16
N HIS A 376 -13.45 13.97 17.45
CA HIS A 376 -13.46 12.89 18.44
C HIS A 376 -13.43 13.46 19.86
N SER A 377 -14.37 13.02 20.70
CA SER A 377 -14.55 13.42 22.10
C SER A 377 -13.28 13.37 22.98
N ILE A 378 -12.58 12.23 22.99
CA ILE A 378 -11.47 11.97 23.92
C ILE A 378 -10.10 11.97 23.22
N LYS A 379 -10.02 11.31 22.06
CA LYS A 379 -8.75 10.99 21.38
C LYS A 379 -7.88 12.21 21.08
N TYR A 380 -8.50 13.34 20.72
CA TYR A 380 -7.76 14.55 20.35
C TYR A 380 -7.48 15.50 21.51
N ILE A 381 -7.92 15.20 22.74
CA ILE A 381 -7.53 15.97 23.94
C ILE A 381 -6.00 16.01 24.09
N PHE A 382 -5.32 14.92 23.73
CA PHE A 382 -3.86 14.80 23.73
C PHE A 382 -3.14 15.63 22.65
N ILE A 383 -3.90 16.26 21.75
CA ILE A 383 -3.40 17.31 20.85
C ILE A 383 -3.86 18.69 21.35
N ILE A 384 -5.12 18.80 21.79
CA ILE A 384 -5.73 20.04 22.28
C ILE A 384 -4.93 20.64 23.42
N VAL A 385 -4.65 19.86 24.47
CA VAL A 385 -4.00 20.37 25.69
C VAL A 385 -2.57 20.87 25.41
N PRO A 386 -1.67 20.10 24.74
CA PRO A 386 -0.36 20.61 24.38
C PRO A 386 -0.42 21.87 23.50
N PHE A 387 -1.32 21.92 22.52
CA PHE A 387 -1.47 23.11 21.67
C PHE A 387 -2.01 24.32 22.43
N PHE A 388 -2.97 24.14 23.34
CA PHE A 388 -3.50 25.21 24.17
C PHE A 388 -2.39 25.81 25.04
N ILE A 389 -1.62 24.96 25.73
CA ILE A 389 -0.47 25.40 26.54
C ILE A 389 0.56 26.11 25.65
N TYR A 390 0.90 25.54 24.49
CA TYR A 390 1.87 26.15 23.58
C TYR A 390 1.42 27.51 23.04
N ALA A 391 0.14 27.64 22.65
CA ALA A 391 -0.46 28.89 22.20
C ALA A 391 -0.43 29.94 23.32
N LEU A 392 -0.84 29.57 24.54
CA LEU A 392 -0.78 30.44 25.71
C LEU A 392 0.66 30.94 25.95
N LEU A 393 1.64 30.05 25.99
CA LEU A 393 3.05 30.41 26.19
C LEU A 393 3.61 31.31 25.08
N LYS A 394 3.07 31.24 23.86
CA LYS A 394 3.43 32.14 22.75
C LYS A 394 2.77 33.50 22.89
N ILE A 395 1.48 33.52 23.23
CA ILE A 395 0.69 34.75 23.43
C ILE A 395 1.25 35.58 24.58
N LEU A 396 1.64 34.95 25.70
CA LEU A 396 2.25 35.62 26.85
C LEU A 396 3.59 36.32 26.54
N LYS A 397 4.19 36.04 25.37
CA LYS A 397 5.43 36.67 24.90
C LYS A 397 5.17 37.80 23.90
N THR A 398 3.92 38.16 23.65
CA THR A 398 3.54 39.21 22.69
C THR A 398 3.17 40.51 23.40
N SER A 399 3.39 41.65 22.73
CA SER A 399 2.78 42.91 23.15
C SER A 399 1.25 42.81 23.00
N GLY A 400 0.51 43.34 23.99
CA GLY A 400 -0.96 43.20 24.02
C GLY A 400 -1.45 41.78 24.38
N GLN A 401 -0.69 41.06 25.22
CA GLN A 401 -0.98 39.68 25.63
C GLN A 401 -2.44 39.43 26.04
N LEU A 402 -3.09 40.37 26.75
CA LEU A 402 -4.48 40.22 27.18
C LEU A 402 -5.45 40.18 25.99
N LYS A 403 -5.30 41.12 25.05
CA LYS A 403 -6.10 41.16 23.81
C LYS A 403 -5.90 39.86 23.00
N ASN A 404 -4.65 39.45 22.83
CA ASN A 404 -4.32 38.25 22.06
C ASN A 404 -4.83 36.98 22.73
N PHE A 405 -4.81 36.93 24.06
CA PHE A 405 -5.36 35.84 24.84
C PHE A 405 -6.88 35.77 24.70
N ILE A 406 -7.58 36.90 24.83
CA ILE A 406 -9.03 37.00 24.64
C ILE A 406 -9.44 36.54 23.23
N LEU A 407 -8.72 37.02 22.19
CA LEU A 407 -8.98 36.64 20.80
C LEU A 407 -8.83 35.14 20.55
N PHE A 408 -7.93 34.46 21.25
CA PHE A 408 -7.77 33.01 21.17
C PHE A 408 -8.79 32.27 22.05
N LEU A 409 -9.01 32.74 23.27
CA LEU A 409 -9.79 32.04 24.30
C LEU A 409 -11.29 32.07 24.01
N ILE A 410 -11.85 33.22 23.61
CA ILE A 410 -13.30 33.34 23.39
C ILE A 410 -13.79 32.34 22.33
N PRO A 411 -13.18 32.25 21.12
CA PRO A 411 -13.63 31.30 20.11
C PRO A 411 -13.37 29.83 20.51
N PHE A 412 -12.30 29.58 21.27
CA PHE A 412 -12.03 28.26 21.82
C PHE A 412 -13.15 27.82 22.79
N LEU A 413 -13.44 28.65 23.81
CA LEU A 413 -14.49 28.38 24.79
C LEU A 413 -15.87 28.27 24.14
N ALA A 414 -16.19 29.13 23.17
CA ALA A 414 -17.45 29.05 22.43
C ALA A 414 -17.61 27.68 21.74
N GLY A 415 -16.56 27.16 21.10
CA GLY A 415 -16.58 25.85 20.46
C GLY A 415 -16.65 24.68 21.44
N VAL A 416 -15.96 24.77 22.58
CA VAL A 416 -16.02 23.76 23.66
C VAL A 416 -17.41 23.73 24.28
N THR A 417 -17.95 24.88 24.67
CA THR A 417 -19.31 25.00 25.22
C THR A 417 -20.34 24.51 24.22
N GLY A 418 -20.21 24.86 22.93
CA GLY A 418 -21.10 24.36 21.88
C GLY A 418 -21.09 22.83 21.80
N TYR A 419 -19.91 22.19 21.87
CA TYR A 419 -19.81 20.73 21.88
C TYR A 419 -20.42 20.10 23.13
N LEU A 420 -20.16 20.66 24.31
CA LEU A 420 -20.72 20.16 25.57
C LEU A 420 -22.25 20.29 25.61
N THR A 421 -22.79 21.39 25.09
CA THR A 421 -24.23 21.58 24.93
C THR A 421 -24.82 20.57 23.96
N PHE A 422 -24.19 20.36 22.80
CA PHE A 422 -24.58 19.30 21.86
C PHE A 422 -24.63 17.93 22.54
N GLN A 423 -23.61 17.62 23.33
CA GLN A 423 -23.51 16.35 24.03
C GLN A 423 -24.59 16.19 25.10
N GLN A 424 -24.86 17.25 25.88
CA GLN A 424 -25.91 17.24 26.89
C GLN A 424 -27.30 17.09 26.29
N ILE A 425 -27.59 17.79 25.19
CA ILE A 425 -28.90 17.75 24.52
C ILE A 425 -29.17 16.35 23.95
N LEU A 426 -28.19 15.76 23.27
CA LEU A 426 -28.40 14.50 22.56
C LEU A 426 -28.15 13.26 23.42
N TYR A 427 -27.09 13.26 24.24
CA TYR A 427 -26.69 12.09 25.03
C TYR A 427 -27.06 12.21 26.51
N GLY A 428 -27.59 13.36 26.95
CA GLY A 428 -28.07 13.57 28.32
C GLY A 428 -26.96 13.72 29.36
N SER A 429 -25.70 13.81 28.94
CA SER A 429 -24.54 13.87 29.84
C SER A 429 -23.40 14.68 29.25
N PHE A 430 -22.69 15.39 30.14
CA PHE A 430 -21.44 16.10 29.83
C PHE A 430 -20.20 15.18 29.87
N ASN A 431 -20.33 13.89 30.23
CA ASN A 431 -19.19 12.98 30.31
C ASN A 431 -18.64 12.71 28.90
N PRO A 432 -17.37 13.05 28.56
CA PRO A 432 -16.82 12.82 27.22
C PRO A 432 -16.93 11.38 26.69
N THR A 433 -17.14 10.39 27.55
CA THR A 433 -17.35 8.98 27.17
C THR A 433 -18.75 8.71 26.60
N SER A 434 -19.72 9.62 26.78
CA SER A 434 -21.06 9.51 26.20
C SER A 434 -21.04 9.29 24.70
N VAL A 435 -20.03 9.87 24.01
CA VAL A 435 -19.74 9.65 22.60
C VAL A 435 -18.58 8.65 22.48
N SER A 436 -18.82 7.41 22.93
CA SER A 436 -17.92 6.28 22.81
C SER A 436 -18.70 4.97 22.86
N TRP A 437 -18.09 3.86 22.45
CA TRP A 437 -18.73 2.54 22.46
C TRP A 437 -19.23 2.12 23.86
N GLN A 438 -18.60 2.61 24.92
CA GLN A 438 -19.03 2.36 26.31
C GLN A 438 -20.24 3.19 26.76
N GLY A 439 -20.57 4.27 26.04
CA GLY A 439 -21.59 5.23 26.47
C GLY A 439 -21.19 6.05 27.71
N ALA A 440 -22.18 6.72 28.30
CA ALA A 440 -21.98 7.58 29.45
C ALA A 440 -21.61 6.73 30.69
N MET A 441 -20.36 6.78 31.12
CA MET A 441 -19.91 6.05 32.30
C MET A 441 -20.18 6.85 33.58
N GLY A 442 -20.54 6.15 34.66
CA GLY A 442 -20.59 6.73 36.00
C GLY A 442 -19.18 7.10 36.51
N SER A 443 -19.11 7.83 37.63
CA SER A 443 -17.84 8.20 38.25
C SER A 443 -17.03 6.98 38.72
N GLN A 444 -17.69 5.98 39.31
CA GLN A 444 -17.05 4.74 39.75
C GLN A 444 -16.56 3.89 38.57
N GLU A 445 -17.35 3.75 37.52
CA GLU A 445 -16.96 3.04 36.28
C GLU A 445 -15.77 3.71 35.59
N SER A 446 -15.79 5.05 35.52
CA SER A 446 -14.68 5.83 34.99
C SER A 446 -13.39 5.60 35.79
N LEU A 447 -13.50 5.56 37.12
CA LEU A 447 -12.36 5.25 37.99
C LEU A 447 -11.85 3.82 37.81
N ALA A 448 -12.77 2.84 37.66
CA ALA A 448 -12.43 1.46 37.41
C ALA A 448 -11.73 1.29 36.04
N PHE A 449 -12.25 1.94 34.99
CA PHE A 449 -11.64 1.99 33.67
C PHE A 449 -10.23 2.58 33.73
N LEU A 450 -10.04 3.71 34.42
CA LEU A 450 -8.72 4.29 34.62
C LEU A 450 -7.78 3.34 35.36
N LYS A 451 -8.23 2.72 36.46
CA LYS A 451 -7.44 1.71 37.19
C LYS A 451 -7.02 0.56 36.28
N PHE A 452 -7.94 0.03 35.47
CA PHE A 452 -7.64 -1.01 34.48
C PHE A 452 -6.58 -0.55 33.47
N VAL A 453 -6.77 0.62 32.87
CA VAL A 453 -5.86 1.19 31.87
C VAL A 453 -4.46 1.40 32.44
N PHE A 454 -4.31 1.81 33.70
CA PHE A 454 -3.00 2.07 34.31
C PHE A 454 -2.34 0.82 34.90
N LEU A 455 -3.11 -0.08 35.54
CA LEU A 455 -2.57 -1.17 36.35
C LEU A 455 -2.68 -2.55 35.68
N SER A 456 -3.72 -2.79 34.87
CA SER A 456 -4.02 -4.13 34.35
C SER A 456 -3.36 -4.43 33.00
N ILE A 457 -3.03 -3.40 32.20
CA ILE A 457 -2.36 -3.59 30.90
C ILE A 457 -0.84 -3.71 31.09
N PRO A 458 -0.22 -4.87 30.76
CA PRO A 458 1.22 -5.05 30.88
C PRO A 458 2.03 -4.03 30.06
N PHE A 459 3.14 -3.54 30.63
CA PHE A 459 4.04 -2.60 29.95
C PHE A 459 4.53 -3.13 28.60
N ARG A 460 4.73 -4.45 28.49
CA ARG A 460 5.12 -5.14 27.26
C ARG A 460 4.21 -4.78 26.08
N PHE A 461 2.90 -4.88 26.25
CA PHE A 461 1.94 -4.61 25.18
C PHE A 461 1.93 -3.14 24.76
N ARG A 462 2.29 -2.23 25.67
CA ARG A 462 2.34 -0.78 25.38
C ARG A 462 3.50 -0.44 24.45
N TRP A 463 4.71 -0.90 24.77
CA TRP A 463 5.86 -0.64 23.92
C TRP A 463 5.79 -1.46 22.62
N GLU A 464 5.26 -2.70 22.64
CA GLU A 464 5.02 -3.49 21.42
C GLU A 464 4.04 -2.78 20.48
N THR A 465 2.99 -2.16 21.02
CA THR A 465 2.06 -1.34 20.22
C THR A 465 2.76 -0.14 19.61
N LEU A 466 3.59 0.57 20.38
CA LEU A 466 4.36 1.71 19.87
C LEU A 466 5.32 1.29 18.75
N ALA A 467 6.05 0.18 18.93
CA ALA A 467 6.91 -0.39 17.90
C ALA A 467 6.10 -0.80 16.66
N GLY A 468 4.89 -1.34 16.88
CA GLY A 468 3.94 -1.74 15.85
C GLY A 468 3.60 -0.60 14.88
N TYR A 469 3.37 0.61 15.38
CA TYR A 469 3.06 1.79 14.54
C TYR A 469 4.13 2.10 13.48
N PHE A 470 5.37 1.70 13.72
CA PHE A 470 6.49 1.97 12.81
C PHE A 470 6.93 0.72 12.05
N LEU A 471 6.95 -0.44 12.69
CA LEU A 471 7.64 -1.60 12.16
C LEU A 471 6.71 -2.71 11.72
N ASP A 472 5.46 -2.81 12.21
CA ASP A 472 4.60 -3.96 11.90
C ASP A 472 4.35 -4.15 10.40
N GLN A 473 4.37 -5.40 9.94
CA GLN A 473 4.10 -5.76 8.55
C GLN A 473 2.66 -5.55 8.08
N ARG A 474 1.68 -5.36 8.97
CA ARG A 474 0.28 -5.11 8.59
C ARG A 474 -0.04 -3.62 8.50
N ASP A 475 0.42 -2.81 9.45
CA ASP A 475 0.08 -1.38 9.55
C ASP A 475 1.25 -0.45 9.96
N GLY A 476 2.50 -0.92 9.96
CA GLY A 476 3.66 -0.14 10.38
C GLY A 476 4.17 0.85 9.33
N LEU A 477 4.46 2.09 9.73
CA LEU A 477 4.86 3.17 8.82
C LEU A 477 6.09 2.85 7.94
N LEU A 478 7.15 2.28 8.50
CA LEU A 478 8.47 2.21 7.87
C LEU A 478 8.60 1.09 6.84
N LEU A 479 7.79 0.04 6.92
CA LEU A 479 7.76 -1.01 5.90
C LEU A 479 7.00 -0.56 4.64
N TYR A 480 6.13 0.43 4.79
CA TYR A 480 5.30 0.98 3.72
C TYR A 480 5.84 2.29 3.15
N ALA A 481 6.45 3.11 4.00
CA ALA A 481 7.04 4.40 3.64
C ALA A 481 8.38 4.65 4.36
N PRO A 482 9.45 3.89 4.05
CA PRO A 482 10.75 4.01 4.69
C PRO A 482 11.41 5.38 4.55
N ILE A 483 10.95 6.24 3.63
CA ILE A 483 11.38 7.64 3.57
C ILE A 483 11.24 8.36 4.91
N TYR A 484 10.24 8.01 5.73
CA TYR A 484 10.04 8.61 7.04
C TYR A 484 11.02 8.12 8.11
N PHE A 485 11.85 7.09 7.83
CA PHE A 485 13.01 6.78 8.68
C PHE A 485 13.93 8.01 8.82
N PHE A 486 14.08 8.77 7.74
CA PHE A 486 14.92 9.98 7.72
C PHE A 486 14.32 11.15 8.52
N ALA A 487 13.04 11.08 8.91
CA ALA A 487 12.48 11.99 9.91
C ALA A 487 13.16 11.80 11.27
N PHE A 488 13.51 10.58 11.68
CA PHE A 488 14.26 10.35 12.92
C PHE A 488 15.69 10.88 12.84
N VAL A 489 16.36 10.71 11.71
CA VAL A 489 17.68 11.28 11.46
C VAL A 489 17.63 12.82 11.54
N GLY A 490 16.60 13.41 10.93
CA GLY A 490 16.33 14.84 10.99
C GLY A 490 16.03 15.32 12.40
N LEU A 491 15.24 14.58 13.17
CA LEU A 491 14.93 14.87 14.56
C LEU A 491 16.19 14.89 15.43
N LEU A 492 17.06 13.87 15.32
CA LEU A 492 18.32 13.83 16.07
C LEU A 492 19.22 15.02 15.73
N THR A 493 19.30 15.38 14.45
CA THR A 493 20.07 16.54 13.99
C THR A 493 19.48 17.85 14.55
N MET A 494 18.15 17.95 14.54
CA MET A 494 17.41 19.10 15.04
C MET A 494 17.50 19.22 16.57
N LEU A 495 17.54 18.12 17.32
CA LEU A 495 17.74 18.12 18.78
C LEU A 495 19.11 18.70 19.16
N ARG A 496 20.13 18.52 18.31
CA ARG A 496 21.47 19.11 18.52
C ARG A 496 21.54 20.57 18.12
N GLN A 497 20.92 20.95 16.99
CA GLN A 497 21.09 22.29 16.40
C GLN A 497 19.98 23.29 16.77
N LYS A 498 18.76 22.81 17.01
CA LYS A 498 17.54 23.60 17.27
C LYS A 498 16.69 22.97 18.38
N LYS A 499 17.35 22.59 19.49
CA LYS A 499 16.77 21.86 20.64
C LYS A 499 15.38 22.35 21.06
N LYS A 500 15.21 23.66 21.28
CA LYS A 500 13.93 24.26 21.72
C LYS A 500 12.79 23.96 20.74
N LEU A 501 13.03 24.14 19.44
CA LEU A 501 12.01 23.90 18.41
C LEU A 501 11.70 22.41 18.25
N ALA A 502 12.73 21.54 18.31
CA ALA A 502 12.53 20.09 18.26
C ALA A 502 11.63 19.61 19.40
N TRP A 503 11.92 20.03 20.64
CA TRP A 503 11.09 19.69 21.79
C TRP A 503 9.68 20.28 21.73
N SER A 504 9.50 21.49 21.17
CA SER A 504 8.16 22.02 20.93
C SER A 504 7.36 21.13 19.97
N ILE A 505 7.96 20.67 18.87
CA ILE A 505 7.26 19.78 17.92
C ILE A 505 6.95 18.42 18.59
N ILE A 506 7.90 17.84 19.32
CA ILE A 506 7.69 16.59 20.08
C ILE A 506 6.51 16.76 21.05
N PHE A 507 6.52 17.81 21.86
CA PHE A 507 5.47 18.10 22.84
C PHE A 507 4.08 18.24 22.18
N LEU A 508 4.01 18.79 20.97
CA LEU A 508 2.75 18.99 20.24
C LEU A 508 2.25 17.75 19.48
N THR A 509 3.09 16.74 19.26
CA THR A 509 2.77 15.61 18.36
C THR A 509 2.83 14.25 19.03
N TRP A 510 3.74 14.05 19.99
CA TRP A 510 3.96 12.74 20.60
C TRP A 510 2.92 12.33 21.63
N PRO A 511 2.36 13.22 22.48
CA PRO A 511 1.39 12.80 23.50
C PRO A 511 0.21 12.03 22.92
N TYR A 512 -0.27 12.40 21.74
CA TYR A 512 -1.37 11.75 21.04
C TYR A 512 -1.13 10.28 20.72
N PHE A 513 -0.07 9.96 19.95
CA PHE A 513 0.18 8.57 19.59
C PHE A 513 0.81 7.77 20.73
N LEU A 514 1.55 8.41 21.64
CA LEU A 514 2.07 7.73 22.83
C LEU A 514 0.92 7.31 23.75
N PHE A 515 -0.11 8.14 23.90
CA PHE A 515 -1.30 7.76 24.65
C PHE A 515 -2.06 6.62 23.95
N SER A 516 -2.22 6.67 22.63
CA SER A 516 -2.83 5.57 21.87
C SER A 516 -2.07 4.25 22.04
N ALA A 517 -0.72 4.30 22.02
CA ALA A 517 0.12 3.14 22.29
C ALA A 517 0.04 2.68 23.75
N PHE A 518 -0.09 3.62 24.70
CA PHE A 518 -0.30 3.34 26.12
C PHE A 518 -1.61 2.60 26.36
N LEU A 519 -2.66 2.93 25.62
CA LEU A 519 -3.93 2.19 25.59
C LEU A 519 -3.85 0.89 24.77
N THR A 520 -2.73 0.64 24.11
CA THR A 520 -2.49 -0.51 23.23
C THR A 520 -3.44 -0.58 22.03
N GLN A 521 -3.96 0.59 21.63
CA GLN A 521 -4.87 0.77 20.52
C GLN A 521 -4.11 0.72 19.20
N ARG A 522 -4.62 -0.04 18.22
CA ARG A 522 -4.04 -0.12 16.88
C ARG A 522 -5.04 0.31 15.82
N SER A 523 -4.57 0.39 14.59
CA SER A 523 -5.43 0.60 13.42
C SER A 523 -6.42 -0.56 13.35
N GLY A 524 -7.73 -0.29 13.42
CA GLY A 524 -8.75 -1.27 13.04
C GLY A 524 -8.65 -1.61 11.55
N TYR A 525 -9.76 -1.95 10.91
CA TYR A 525 -9.80 -2.17 9.47
C TYR A 525 -9.65 -0.85 8.69
N ALA A 526 -8.42 -0.36 8.53
CA ALA A 526 -8.06 0.95 7.98
C ALA A 526 -6.66 0.92 7.32
N PRO A 527 -6.28 1.95 6.53
CA PRO A 527 -4.93 2.07 5.99
C PRO A 527 -3.83 2.12 7.07
N GLN A 528 -2.58 1.97 6.65
CA GLN A 528 -1.45 1.80 7.56
C GLN A 528 -1.16 3.08 8.37
N ALA A 529 -0.59 2.91 9.56
CA ALA A 529 -0.08 3.98 10.43
C ALA A 529 -1.13 5.02 10.88
N ARG A 530 -2.44 4.66 10.92
CA ARG A 530 -3.54 5.54 11.38
C ARG A 530 -3.21 6.36 12.63
N PRO A 531 -2.66 5.78 13.71
CA PRO A 531 -2.42 6.50 14.96
C PRO A 531 -1.37 7.61 14.83
N LEU A 532 -0.59 7.65 13.75
CA LEU A 532 0.41 8.69 13.52
C LEU A 532 -0.12 9.87 12.68
N VAL A 533 -1.19 9.67 11.90
CA VAL A 533 -1.61 10.60 10.83
C VAL A 533 -1.95 12.01 11.36
N ALA A 534 -2.73 12.10 12.44
CA ALA A 534 -3.13 13.40 13.02
C ALA A 534 -1.95 14.26 13.49
N SER A 535 -0.82 13.63 13.81
CA SER A 535 0.41 14.28 14.27
C SER A 535 1.54 14.24 13.23
N PHE A 536 1.22 13.82 12.00
CA PHE A 536 2.23 13.46 11.00
C PHE A 536 3.02 14.66 10.47
N TRP A 537 2.46 15.87 10.58
CA TRP A 537 3.13 17.12 10.24
C TRP A 537 4.47 17.30 10.98
N GLY A 538 4.60 16.78 12.21
CA GLY A 538 5.87 16.79 12.94
C GLY A 538 6.96 15.97 12.24
N PHE A 539 6.61 14.75 11.79
CA PHE A 539 7.52 13.91 11.01
C PHE A 539 7.92 14.58 9.68
N SER A 540 6.98 15.25 9.01
CA SER A 540 7.28 16.02 7.79
C SER A 540 8.27 17.16 8.05
N ILE A 541 8.16 17.85 9.21
CA ILE A 541 9.13 18.88 9.59
C ILE A 541 10.51 18.27 9.84
N PHE A 542 10.59 17.17 10.59
CA PHE A 542 11.87 16.51 10.86
C PHE A 542 12.52 15.97 9.58
N LEU A 543 11.74 15.35 8.70
CA LEU A 543 12.22 14.89 7.39
C LEU A 543 12.73 16.06 6.54
N GLY A 544 12.00 17.18 6.54
CA GLY A 544 12.46 18.39 5.89
C GLY A 544 13.81 18.83 6.45
N TYR A 545 13.95 18.85 7.78
CA TYR A 545 15.20 19.21 8.44
C TYR A 545 16.39 18.35 8.00
N PHE A 546 16.20 17.03 7.91
CA PHE A 546 17.18 16.12 7.33
C PHE A 546 17.54 16.53 5.89
N LEU A 547 16.55 16.73 5.02
CA LEU A 547 16.78 17.02 3.61
C LEU A 547 17.49 18.36 3.34
N ALA A 548 17.38 19.36 4.22
CA ALA A 548 18.16 20.60 4.07
C ALA A 548 19.58 20.51 4.63
N THR A 549 19.74 19.85 5.78
CA THR A 549 20.98 19.90 6.53
C THR A 549 21.93 18.75 6.18
N ASN A 550 21.41 17.64 5.64
CA ASN A 550 22.21 16.49 5.28
C ASN A 550 23.20 16.84 4.15
N ARG A 551 24.48 16.62 4.42
CA ARG A 551 25.58 16.76 3.45
C ARG A 551 26.10 15.41 2.95
N LYS A 552 25.72 14.31 3.60
CA LYS A 552 26.23 12.96 3.31
C LYS A 552 25.58 12.41 2.04
N LYS A 553 26.41 11.97 1.09
CA LYS A 553 25.93 11.47 -0.20
C LYS A 553 25.24 10.13 -0.08
N TYR A 554 25.77 9.22 0.74
CA TYR A 554 25.17 7.90 0.93
C TYR A 554 23.77 8.00 1.56
N LEU A 555 23.56 8.85 2.57
CA LEU A 555 22.21 9.07 3.15
C LEU A 555 21.25 9.70 2.13
N SER A 556 21.74 10.60 1.27
CA SER A 556 20.90 11.18 0.20
C SER A 556 20.49 10.13 -0.83
N PHE A 557 21.40 9.22 -1.16
CA PHE A 557 21.14 8.08 -2.04
C PHE A 557 20.11 7.13 -1.40
N LEU A 558 20.32 6.72 -0.14
CA LEU A 558 19.40 5.87 0.59
C LEU A 558 18.01 6.52 0.76
N ALA A 559 17.94 7.82 1.04
CA ALA A 559 16.65 8.54 1.13
C ALA A 559 15.93 8.58 -0.21
N SER A 560 16.67 8.72 -1.31
CA SER A 560 16.08 8.71 -2.65
C SER A 560 15.57 7.31 -3.02
N GLY A 561 16.32 6.25 -2.68
CA GLY A 561 15.88 4.86 -2.80
C GLY A 561 14.65 4.56 -1.94
N ALA A 562 14.64 5.01 -0.69
CA ALA A 562 13.51 4.87 0.22
C ALA A 562 12.26 5.60 -0.28
N PHE A 563 12.41 6.80 -0.87
CA PHE A 563 11.30 7.51 -1.50
C PHE A 563 10.73 6.74 -2.70
N ILE A 564 11.58 6.24 -3.59
CA ILE A 564 11.14 5.42 -4.74
C ILE A 564 10.42 4.17 -4.28
N TYR A 565 10.94 3.48 -3.26
CA TYR A 565 10.27 2.33 -2.65
C TYR A 565 8.89 2.74 -2.11
N SER A 566 8.78 3.83 -1.34
CA SER A 566 7.49 4.33 -0.82
C SER A 566 6.47 4.60 -1.94
N LEU A 567 6.92 5.14 -3.08
CA LEU A 567 6.07 5.36 -4.26
C LEU A 567 5.55 4.05 -4.85
N ILE A 568 6.45 3.07 -5.03
CA ILE A 568 6.09 1.74 -5.54
C ILE A 568 5.07 1.07 -4.63
N ILE A 569 5.28 1.11 -3.31
CA ILE A 569 4.34 0.54 -2.34
C ILE A 569 2.98 1.23 -2.40
N THR A 570 2.97 2.57 -2.48
CA THR A 570 1.73 3.33 -2.61
C THR A 570 0.97 2.96 -3.89
N LEU A 571 1.67 2.80 -5.01
CA LEU A 571 1.07 2.35 -6.27
C LEU A 571 0.55 0.90 -6.19
N LEU A 572 1.31 -0.02 -5.60
CA LEU A 572 0.88 -1.41 -5.43
C LEU A 572 -0.38 -1.52 -4.57
N LEU A 573 -0.45 -0.74 -3.49
CA LEU A 573 -1.64 -0.70 -2.65
C LEU A 573 -2.84 -0.07 -3.36
N LEU A 574 -2.62 0.94 -4.20
CA LEU A 574 -3.69 1.51 -5.02
C LEU A 574 -4.22 0.50 -6.05
N LEU A 575 -3.34 -0.33 -6.61
CA LEU A 575 -3.71 -1.40 -7.57
C LEU A 575 -4.28 -2.65 -6.88
N SER A 576 -4.04 -2.82 -5.59
CA SER A 576 -4.49 -3.97 -4.78
C SER A 576 -5.05 -3.48 -3.43
N PRO A 577 -6.18 -2.75 -3.44
CA PRO A 577 -6.67 -1.99 -2.28
C PRO A 577 -7.09 -2.87 -1.10
N LEU A 578 -7.40 -4.16 -1.30
CA LEU A 578 -7.67 -5.08 -0.20
C LEU A 578 -6.47 -5.24 0.76
N ASN A 579 -5.24 -4.98 0.29
CA ASN A 579 -4.04 -5.00 1.13
C ASN A 579 -3.87 -3.73 1.99
N LEU A 580 -4.71 -2.71 1.78
CA LEU A 580 -4.76 -1.53 2.65
C LEU A 580 -5.43 -1.87 3.98
N TYR A 581 -6.53 -2.63 3.91
CA TYR A 581 -7.39 -2.88 5.05
C TYR A 581 -7.03 -4.21 5.70
N GLN A 582 -6.38 -4.13 6.85
CA GLN A 582 -5.91 -5.29 7.57
C GLN A 582 -6.24 -5.14 9.05
N GLU A 583 -6.93 -6.11 9.62
CA GLU A 583 -7.18 -6.13 11.06
C GLU A 583 -5.87 -6.26 11.83
N THR A 584 -5.71 -5.49 12.90
CA THR A 584 -4.57 -5.63 13.84
C THR A 584 -5.01 -5.68 15.30
N THR A 585 -6.32 -5.78 15.52
CA THR A 585 -7.01 -5.80 16.80
C THR A 585 -7.28 -7.23 17.27
N ALA A 586 -7.96 -7.38 18.42
CA ALA A 586 -8.34 -8.67 18.96
C ALA A 586 -9.19 -9.46 17.94
N GLY A 587 -8.76 -10.67 17.59
CA GLY A 587 -9.43 -11.56 16.64
C GLY A 587 -8.51 -12.14 15.56
N THR A 588 -7.46 -11.43 15.17
CA THR A 588 -6.54 -11.92 14.13
C THR A 588 -5.32 -12.64 14.71
N THR A 589 -5.10 -13.87 14.27
CA THR A 589 -3.93 -14.70 14.64
C THR A 589 -2.92 -14.84 13.52
N ASP A 590 -3.26 -14.41 12.30
CA ASP A 590 -2.34 -14.41 11.17
C ASP A 590 -1.42 -13.18 11.22
N ARG A 591 -0.12 -13.42 11.33
CA ARG A 591 0.89 -12.36 11.34
C ARG A 591 1.10 -11.70 9.97
N SER A 592 0.63 -12.34 8.91
CA SER A 592 1.01 -12.01 7.54
C SER A 592 0.41 -10.70 7.06
N GLY A 593 1.25 -9.81 6.54
CA GLY A 593 0.83 -8.60 5.84
C GLY A 593 0.40 -8.91 4.40
N GLY A 594 -0.81 -8.52 4.00
CA GLY A 594 -1.38 -8.80 2.68
C GLY A 594 -0.49 -8.33 1.51
N LEU A 595 0.11 -7.14 1.63
CA LEU A 595 1.08 -6.63 0.67
C LEU A 595 2.32 -7.54 0.57
N PHE A 596 2.83 -8.01 1.69
CA PHE A 596 4.03 -8.85 1.72
C PHE A 596 3.73 -10.27 1.24
N LEU A 597 2.51 -10.77 1.42
CA LEU A 597 2.02 -11.98 0.74
C LEU A 597 1.97 -11.79 -0.78
N LEU A 598 1.47 -10.65 -1.27
CA LEU A 598 1.48 -10.33 -2.70
C LEU A 598 2.91 -10.30 -3.29
N LEU A 599 3.88 -9.86 -2.50
CA LEU A 599 5.29 -9.80 -2.87
C LEU A 599 6.06 -11.11 -2.64
N SER A 600 5.39 -12.15 -2.14
CA SER A 600 5.97 -13.47 -1.87
C SER A 600 5.70 -14.46 -3.00
N HIS A 601 6.31 -15.64 -2.93
CA HIS A 601 6.11 -16.75 -3.87
C HIS A 601 6.14 -18.09 -3.13
N LEU A 602 5.88 -19.19 -3.84
CA LEU A 602 5.67 -20.52 -3.23
C LEU A 602 6.80 -21.01 -2.33
N HIS A 603 8.05 -20.66 -2.68
CA HIS A 603 9.26 -21.07 -1.97
C HIS A 603 9.76 -20.05 -0.94
N PHE A 604 9.21 -18.84 -0.92
CA PHE A 604 9.68 -17.78 -0.03
C PHE A 604 8.54 -16.84 0.38
N SER A 605 8.36 -16.71 1.69
CA SER A 605 7.34 -15.85 2.30
C SER A 605 7.99 -14.71 3.08
N LEU A 606 7.86 -13.48 2.57
CA LEU A 606 8.30 -12.25 3.23
C LEU A 606 7.75 -12.12 4.66
N PRO A 607 6.45 -12.39 4.92
CA PRO A 607 5.89 -12.29 6.26
C PRO A 607 6.68 -12.98 7.38
N VAL A 608 7.38 -14.07 7.07
CA VAL A 608 8.15 -14.87 8.04
C VAL A 608 9.38 -14.12 8.56
N ILE A 609 9.96 -13.23 7.76
CA ILE A 609 11.16 -12.46 8.13
C ILE A 609 10.85 -11.02 8.55
N LEU A 610 9.57 -10.62 8.49
CA LEU A 610 9.11 -9.28 8.84
C LEU A 610 8.54 -9.26 10.26
N PRO A 611 8.68 -8.12 10.97
CA PRO A 611 8.15 -7.97 12.32
C PRO A 611 6.61 -7.98 12.31
N SER A 612 6.03 -8.53 13.36
CA SER A 612 4.59 -8.54 13.63
C SER A 612 4.37 -8.42 15.14
N PHE A 613 3.72 -7.34 15.55
CA PHE A 613 3.39 -6.99 16.93
C PHE A 613 1.93 -7.34 17.25
N LEU A 614 1.37 -8.33 16.57
CA LEU A 614 0.10 -8.93 16.99
C LEU A 614 0.27 -9.61 18.35
N LYS A 615 -0.70 -9.38 19.23
CA LYS A 615 -0.71 -9.91 20.59
C LYS A 615 -1.26 -11.33 20.57
N ILE A 616 -0.40 -12.29 20.22
CA ILE A 616 -0.72 -13.72 20.19
C ILE A 616 -0.02 -14.39 21.38
N GLU A 617 -0.80 -14.94 22.31
CA GLU A 617 -0.29 -15.58 23.52
C GLU A 617 0.68 -16.74 23.22
N GLY A 618 1.72 -16.88 24.04
CA GLY A 618 2.71 -17.96 23.93
C GLY A 618 3.65 -17.92 22.72
N SER A 619 3.49 -16.96 21.79
CA SER A 619 4.29 -16.95 20.54
C SER A 619 5.39 -15.87 20.53
N PHE A 620 6.64 -16.31 20.71
CA PHE A 620 7.82 -15.46 20.50
C PHE A 620 8.07 -15.25 18.99
N TRP A 621 8.41 -14.03 18.57
CA TRP A 621 8.65 -13.69 17.16
C TRP A 621 9.97 -12.95 16.98
N TRP A 622 11.02 -13.70 16.64
CA TRP A 622 12.39 -13.18 16.43
C TRP A 622 12.47 -11.94 15.53
N PRO A 623 11.72 -11.85 14.41
CA PRO A 623 11.79 -10.66 13.55
C PRO A 623 11.49 -9.33 14.26
N ASN A 624 10.69 -9.31 15.32
CA ASN A 624 10.42 -8.07 16.07
C ASN A 624 11.71 -7.47 16.62
N TYR A 625 12.56 -8.30 17.23
CA TYR A 625 13.79 -7.85 17.87
C TYR A 625 14.89 -7.54 16.86
N ILE A 626 14.99 -8.33 15.79
CA ILE A 626 15.97 -8.10 14.71
C ILE A 626 15.71 -6.74 14.06
N TRP A 627 14.47 -6.46 13.67
CA TRP A 627 14.13 -5.20 13.01
C TRP A 627 14.24 -3.99 13.93
N LEU A 628 13.93 -4.13 15.22
CA LEU A 628 14.20 -3.10 16.22
C LEU A 628 15.71 -2.82 16.34
N GLY A 629 16.54 -3.86 16.42
CA GLY A 629 17.99 -3.73 16.44
C GLY A 629 18.53 -3.03 15.17
N LEU A 630 18.07 -3.45 14.00
CA LEU A 630 18.41 -2.83 12.71
C LEU A 630 18.01 -1.36 12.64
N PHE A 631 16.83 -1.00 13.17
CA PHE A 631 16.38 0.39 13.22
C PHE A 631 17.36 1.27 14.01
N PHE A 632 17.72 0.86 15.24
CA PHE A 632 18.65 1.61 16.07
C PHE A 632 20.09 1.61 15.52
N LEU A 633 20.53 0.49 14.93
CA LEU A 633 21.84 0.39 14.28
C LEU A 633 21.95 1.35 13.10
N CYS A 634 20.95 1.37 12.20
CA CYS A 634 20.88 2.31 11.09
C CYS A 634 20.83 3.76 11.58
N LEU A 635 20.10 4.01 12.67
CA LEU A 635 20.01 5.35 13.26
C LEU A 635 21.37 5.77 13.81
N ALA A 636 22.08 4.91 14.55
CA ALA A 636 23.43 5.17 15.03
C ALA A 636 24.42 5.42 13.88
N PHE A 637 24.40 4.55 12.86
CA PHE A 637 25.25 4.69 11.67
C PHE A 637 25.02 6.01 10.91
N SER A 638 23.77 6.48 10.86
CA SER A 638 23.44 7.77 10.26
C SER A 638 24.09 8.97 10.96
N GLN A 639 24.52 8.81 12.21
CA GLN A 639 25.15 9.85 13.02
C GLN A 639 26.68 9.89 12.91
N LEU A 640 27.32 8.85 12.36
CA LEU A 640 28.79 8.76 12.25
C LEU A 640 29.37 9.82 11.31
N GLY A 641 30.54 10.36 11.60
CA GLY A 641 31.08 11.54 10.89
C GLY A 641 31.58 11.30 9.45
N PHE A 642 31.70 10.05 8.99
CA PHE A 642 32.27 9.75 7.68
C PHE A 642 31.21 9.80 6.55
N ASP A 643 31.66 10.13 5.34
CA ASP A 643 30.86 10.08 4.12
C ASP A 643 31.47 9.08 3.13
N LEU A 644 30.70 8.08 2.74
CA LEU A 644 31.11 7.12 1.71
C LEU A 644 30.91 7.76 0.33
N LYS A 645 32.01 8.20 -0.29
CA LYS A 645 32.00 8.75 -1.66
C LYS A 645 32.02 7.61 -2.68
N PHE A 646 30.87 6.98 -2.92
CA PHE A 646 30.74 6.02 -4.02
C PHE A 646 30.69 6.75 -5.37
N ARG A 647 31.67 6.51 -6.24
CA ARG A 647 31.60 6.84 -7.68
C ARG A 647 31.59 5.53 -8.46
N PHE A 648 30.43 5.14 -8.93
CA PHE A 648 30.29 3.96 -9.78
C PHE A 648 30.59 4.32 -11.24
N SER A 649 31.43 3.50 -11.90
CA SER A 649 31.64 3.59 -13.35
C SER A 649 30.33 3.32 -14.10
N PHE A 650 30.21 3.77 -15.35
CA PHE A 650 29.03 3.51 -16.17
C PHE A 650 28.75 2.00 -16.29
N ALA A 651 29.78 1.21 -16.59
CA ALA A 651 29.69 -0.24 -16.66
C ALA A 651 29.17 -0.86 -15.35
N PHE A 652 29.64 -0.38 -14.19
CA PHE A 652 29.15 -0.87 -12.90
C PHE A 652 27.68 -0.53 -12.66
N LYS A 653 27.21 0.65 -13.09
CA LYS A 653 25.78 1.02 -13.00
C LYS A 653 24.93 0.11 -13.88
N VAL A 654 25.37 -0.16 -15.12
CA VAL A 654 24.67 -1.08 -16.03
C VAL A 654 24.64 -2.50 -15.46
N PHE A 655 25.78 -2.99 -14.94
CA PHE A 655 25.84 -4.29 -14.26
C PHE A 655 24.85 -4.38 -13.10
N PHE A 656 24.81 -3.36 -12.24
CA PHE A 656 23.89 -3.34 -11.10
C PHE A 656 22.42 -3.31 -11.54
N ILE A 657 22.10 -2.56 -12.60
CA ILE A 657 20.75 -2.55 -13.21
C ILE A 657 20.39 -3.95 -13.73
N LEU A 658 21.29 -4.63 -14.44
CA LEU A 658 21.05 -5.98 -14.94
C LEU A 658 20.96 -7.02 -13.81
N ALA A 659 21.79 -6.90 -12.77
CA ALA A 659 21.73 -7.76 -11.59
C ALA A 659 20.42 -7.56 -10.82
N ALA A 660 19.94 -6.33 -10.70
CA ALA A 660 18.63 -6.03 -10.13
C ALA A 660 17.49 -6.61 -10.98
N LEU A 661 17.57 -6.51 -12.31
CA LEU A 661 16.61 -7.18 -13.20
C LEU A 661 16.61 -8.69 -12.99
N ALA A 662 17.78 -9.34 -13.02
CA ALA A 662 17.91 -10.78 -12.81
C ALA A 662 17.33 -11.21 -11.46
N PHE A 663 17.60 -10.45 -10.39
CA PHE A 663 17.01 -10.68 -9.08
C PHE A 663 15.48 -10.56 -9.09
N LEU A 664 14.92 -9.51 -9.70
CA LEU A 664 13.47 -9.32 -9.78
C LEU A 664 12.78 -10.40 -10.62
N LEU A 665 13.41 -10.85 -11.71
CA LEU A 665 12.93 -11.97 -12.52
C LEU A 665 12.93 -13.26 -11.68
N PHE A 666 14.04 -13.57 -11.01
CA PHE A 666 14.08 -14.70 -10.08
C PHE A 666 12.99 -14.61 -8.99
N TRP A 667 12.80 -13.44 -8.41
CA TRP A 667 11.86 -13.23 -7.31
C TRP A 667 10.39 -13.31 -7.75
N PHE A 668 10.02 -12.67 -8.86
CA PHE A 668 8.61 -12.48 -9.24
C PHE A 668 8.13 -13.37 -10.38
N THR A 669 9.03 -13.92 -11.20
CA THR A 669 8.63 -14.65 -12.41
C THR A 669 9.10 -16.10 -12.40
N TYR A 670 10.20 -16.43 -11.73
CA TYR A 670 10.74 -17.80 -11.73
C TYR A 670 9.86 -18.81 -10.97
N TYR A 671 9.34 -18.45 -9.79
CA TYR A 671 8.46 -19.31 -8.99
C TYR A 671 6.99 -18.88 -9.08
N PRO A 672 6.04 -19.83 -8.89
CA PRO A 672 4.63 -19.52 -8.81
C PRO A 672 4.32 -18.56 -7.66
N ARG A 673 3.46 -17.58 -7.91
CA ARG A 673 3.10 -16.51 -6.96
C ARG A 673 1.94 -16.91 -6.04
N LEU A 674 2.03 -18.11 -5.47
CA LEU A 674 1.10 -18.65 -4.48
C LEU A 674 1.81 -18.70 -3.12
N VAL A 675 1.16 -18.27 -2.05
CA VAL A 675 1.66 -18.48 -0.68
C VAL A 675 0.72 -19.43 0.03
N LEU A 676 1.26 -20.58 0.45
CA LEU A 676 0.52 -21.57 1.22
C LEU A 676 0.53 -21.18 2.71
N THR A 677 -0.63 -20.90 3.28
CA THR A 677 -0.80 -20.49 4.68
C THR A 677 -1.60 -21.52 5.49
N HIS A 678 -1.50 -21.45 6.83
CA HIS A 678 -2.22 -22.30 7.79
C HIS A 678 -2.09 -23.82 7.52
N PRO A 679 -0.86 -24.38 7.58
CA PRO A 679 -0.66 -25.82 7.39
C PRO A 679 -1.33 -26.62 8.50
N VAL A 680 -2.23 -27.54 8.12
CA VAL A 680 -2.87 -28.50 9.03
C VAL A 680 -2.39 -29.90 8.67
N LYS A 681 -1.56 -30.50 9.55
CA LYS A 681 -1.10 -31.87 9.39
C LYS A 681 -2.15 -32.85 9.90
N LYS A 682 -2.50 -33.84 9.09
CA LYS A 682 -3.37 -34.96 9.46
C LYS A 682 -2.69 -36.27 9.09
N ARG A 683 -2.82 -37.28 9.96
CA ARG A 683 -2.48 -38.65 9.61
C ARG A 683 -3.60 -39.19 8.74
N TRP A 684 -3.24 -39.66 7.55
CA TRP A 684 -4.13 -40.37 6.65
C TRP A 684 -4.01 -41.89 6.92
N PRO A 685 -4.95 -42.72 6.45
CA PRO A 685 -4.74 -44.17 6.38
C PRO A 685 -3.36 -44.52 5.77
N GLU A 686 -2.79 -45.66 6.17
CA GLU A 686 -1.46 -46.14 5.72
C GLU A 686 -0.24 -45.33 6.20
N ASN A 687 -0.37 -44.60 7.32
CA ASN A 687 0.73 -43.87 7.97
C ASN A 687 1.31 -42.69 7.15
N GLN A 688 0.62 -42.25 6.08
CA GLN A 688 0.99 -41.04 5.35
C GLN A 688 0.62 -39.77 6.15
N ILE A 689 1.53 -38.79 6.15
CA ILE A 689 1.26 -37.47 6.76
C ILE A 689 0.91 -36.49 5.65
N ILE A 690 -0.31 -35.98 5.70
CA ILE A 690 -0.82 -35.02 4.72
C ILE A 690 -0.95 -33.65 5.36
N THR A 691 -0.42 -32.64 4.70
CA THR A 691 -0.52 -31.25 5.15
C THR A 691 -1.48 -30.51 4.25
N PHE A 692 -2.66 -30.17 4.76
CA PHE A 692 -3.61 -29.31 4.05
C PHE A 692 -3.27 -27.84 4.29
N TYR A 693 -3.46 -27.02 3.27
CA TYR A 693 -3.26 -25.57 3.33
C TYR A 693 -4.58 -24.88 3.04
N SER A 694 -4.97 -23.92 3.88
CA SER A 694 -6.16 -23.06 3.78
C SER A 694 -7.29 -23.67 2.94
N LEU A 695 -8.11 -24.54 3.55
CA LEU A 695 -9.37 -25.01 2.95
C LEU A 695 -10.19 -23.79 2.49
N SER A 696 -10.91 -23.89 1.37
CA SER A 696 -11.91 -22.89 0.97
C SER A 696 -12.68 -22.45 2.22
N ARG A 697 -12.77 -21.14 2.51
CA ARG A 697 -13.24 -20.58 3.81
C ARG A 697 -14.58 -21.14 4.33
N VAL A 698 -15.36 -21.77 3.45
CA VAL A 698 -16.70 -22.29 3.73
C VAL A 698 -16.76 -23.83 3.70
N ALA A 699 -15.71 -24.52 3.26
CA ALA A 699 -15.62 -25.97 3.32
C ALA A 699 -15.36 -26.42 4.76
N GLN A 700 -16.19 -27.32 5.27
CA GLN A 700 -16.06 -27.84 6.63
C GLN A 700 -15.49 -29.26 6.60
N LEU A 701 -14.39 -29.50 7.30
CA LEU A 701 -13.85 -30.85 7.47
C LEU A 701 -14.65 -31.57 8.56
N LYS A 702 -15.36 -32.65 8.20
CA LYS A 702 -16.16 -33.47 9.14
C LYS A 702 -15.31 -34.57 9.77
N MET A 703 -14.57 -35.32 8.95
CA MET A 703 -13.61 -36.36 9.32
C MET A 703 -12.44 -36.32 8.32
N PRO A 704 -11.27 -36.93 8.58
CA PRO A 704 -10.22 -37.06 7.57
C PRO A 704 -10.81 -37.64 6.27
N GLY A 705 -10.66 -36.90 5.16
CA GLY A 705 -11.24 -37.28 3.87
C GLY A 705 -12.62 -36.70 3.60
N THR A 706 -13.47 -36.43 4.60
CA THR A 706 -14.83 -35.93 4.37
C THR A 706 -14.95 -34.42 4.53
N PHE A 707 -15.31 -33.73 3.44
CA PHE A 707 -15.59 -32.29 3.42
C PHE A 707 -17.06 -32.02 3.11
N LEU A 708 -17.61 -31.04 3.81
CA LEU A 708 -18.95 -30.51 3.57
C LEU A 708 -18.83 -29.19 2.81
N LEU A 709 -19.48 -29.12 1.64
CA LEU A 709 -19.53 -27.92 0.80
C LEU A 709 -20.94 -27.31 0.89
N PRO A 710 -21.12 -26.14 1.50
CA PRO A 710 -22.47 -25.62 1.78
C PRO A 710 -23.08 -24.78 0.65
N GLN A 711 -22.30 -24.28 -0.31
CA GLN A 711 -22.75 -23.34 -1.34
C GLN A 711 -22.53 -23.89 -2.76
N ALA A 712 -23.52 -23.76 -3.64
CA ALA A 712 -23.41 -24.02 -5.08
C ALA A 712 -22.90 -22.78 -5.85
N ASN A 713 -22.73 -22.90 -7.17
CA ASN A 713 -22.28 -21.84 -8.07
C ASN A 713 -20.93 -21.19 -7.67
N ARG A 714 -19.97 -22.01 -7.20
CA ARG A 714 -18.62 -21.53 -6.83
C ARG A 714 -17.54 -22.61 -6.92
N PRO A 715 -16.28 -22.22 -7.14
CA PRO A 715 -15.14 -23.12 -7.00
C PRO A 715 -14.78 -23.36 -5.53
N TYR A 716 -14.34 -24.58 -5.23
CA TYR A 716 -13.69 -24.98 -3.99
C TYR A 716 -12.29 -25.48 -4.30
N HIS A 717 -11.27 -24.83 -3.73
CA HIS A 717 -9.88 -25.20 -3.91
C HIS A 717 -9.35 -25.93 -2.68
N PHE A 718 -8.65 -27.03 -2.92
CA PHE A 718 -8.00 -27.86 -1.93
C PHE A 718 -6.52 -27.97 -2.26
N TRP A 719 -5.67 -27.35 -1.43
CA TRP A 719 -4.22 -27.44 -1.53
C TRP A 719 -3.71 -28.39 -0.45
N PHE A 720 -2.92 -29.39 -0.82
CA PHE A 720 -2.35 -30.31 0.15
C PHE A 720 -1.01 -30.89 -0.31
N GLN A 721 -0.18 -31.25 0.66
CA GLN A 721 1.10 -31.92 0.43
C GLN A 721 1.09 -33.34 0.99
N ALA A 722 1.68 -34.26 0.25
CA ALA A 722 2.02 -35.61 0.69
C ALA A 722 3.54 -35.81 0.72
N SER A 723 4.02 -36.62 1.67
CA SER A 723 5.44 -37.01 1.77
C SER A 723 5.86 -38.00 0.67
N THR A 724 4.91 -38.79 0.18
CA THR A 724 5.07 -39.77 -0.89
C THR A 724 4.23 -39.33 -2.11
N ARG A 725 4.62 -39.79 -3.30
CA ARG A 725 3.82 -39.55 -4.51
C ARG A 725 2.55 -40.41 -4.40
N LEU A 726 1.40 -39.77 -4.59
CA LEU A 726 0.11 -40.46 -4.65
C LEU A 726 -0.02 -41.25 -5.96
N GLU A 727 -0.53 -42.47 -5.86
CA GLU A 727 -0.82 -43.34 -7.00
C GLU A 727 -2.22 -43.05 -7.56
N GLY A 728 -3.15 -42.61 -6.72
CA GLY A 728 -4.50 -42.24 -7.15
C GLY A 728 -5.25 -41.35 -6.16
N ILE A 729 -6.26 -40.65 -6.66
CA ILE A 729 -7.22 -39.88 -5.85
C ILE A 729 -8.61 -40.38 -6.19
N GLU A 730 -9.30 -40.96 -5.21
CA GLU A 730 -10.69 -41.37 -5.33
C GLU A 730 -11.58 -40.34 -4.63
N ILE A 731 -12.58 -39.84 -5.36
CA ILE A 731 -13.53 -38.84 -4.89
C ILE A 731 -14.92 -39.45 -4.96
N GLU A 732 -15.57 -39.57 -3.81
CA GLU A 732 -16.96 -39.99 -3.67
C GLU A 732 -17.82 -38.77 -3.35
N MET A 733 -18.86 -38.56 -4.16
CA MET A 733 -19.69 -37.36 -4.11
C MET A 733 -21.17 -37.72 -4.07
N SER A 734 -21.95 -36.96 -3.33
CA SER A 734 -23.42 -37.07 -3.39
C SER A 734 -24.08 -35.69 -3.22
N SER A 735 -25.18 -35.50 -3.95
CA SER A 735 -26.04 -34.33 -3.83
C SER A 735 -27.29 -34.68 -3.04
N PRO A 736 -27.55 -34.04 -1.87
CA PRO A 736 -28.78 -34.30 -1.13
C PRO A 736 -30.05 -33.79 -1.84
N SER A 737 -29.92 -32.98 -2.91
CA SER A 737 -31.06 -32.37 -3.59
C SER A 737 -30.77 -32.15 -5.08
N GLY A 738 -31.40 -32.95 -5.94
CA GLY A 738 -31.40 -32.77 -7.40
C GLY A 738 -30.05 -33.04 -8.07
N LYS A 739 -30.09 -33.07 -9.41
CA LYS A 739 -28.89 -33.19 -10.26
C LYS A 739 -28.17 -31.85 -10.32
N ILE A 740 -26.87 -31.83 -10.07
CA ILE A 740 -26.06 -30.62 -10.14
C ILE A 740 -24.84 -30.85 -11.02
N PRO A 741 -24.53 -29.91 -11.94
CA PRO A 741 -23.31 -29.98 -12.73
C PRO A 741 -22.08 -29.78 -11.84
N VAL A 742 -21.12 -30.69 -11.98
CA VAL A 742 -19.84 -30.65 -11.30
C VAL A 742 -18.71 -30.85 -12.29
N GLU A 743 -17.69 -30.02 -12.16
CA GLU A 743 -16.42 -30.14 -12.85
C GLU A 743 -15.30 -30.29 -11.81
N LEU A 744 -14.42 -31.27 -12.02
CA LEU A 744 -13.27 -31.55 -11.17
C LEU A 744 -11.98 -31.32 -11.96
N LEU A 745 -11.08 -30.53 -11.38
CA LEU A 745 -9.77 -30.24 -11.95
C LEU A 745 -8.67 -30.58 -10.96
N ALA A 746 -7.58 -31.13 -11.48
CA ALA A 746 -6.30 -31.21 -10.78
C ALA A 746 -5.37 -30.15 -11.38
N PHE A 747 -5.03 -29.11 -10.61
CA PHE A 747 -4.46 -27.86 -11.13
C PHE A 747 -5.34 -27.24 -12.23
N ASP A 748 -4.88 -27.25 -13.48
CA ASP A 748 -5.60 -26.83 -14.68
C ASP A 748 -5.94 -28.01 -15.62
N TYR A 749 -5.79 -29.25 -15.14
CA TYR A 749 -6.17 -30.46 -15.87
C TYR A 749 -7.59 -30.91 -15.45
N PRO A 750 -8.62 -30.75 -16.33
CA PRO A 750 -9.95 -31.27 -16.06
C PRO A 750 -9.96 -32.79 -16.25
N PHE A 751 -10.35 -33.53 -15.22
CA PHE A 751 -10.43 -35.00 -15.27
C PHE A 751 -11.86 -35.53 -15.15
N PHE A 752 -12.82 -34.68 -14.78
CA PHE A 752 -14.24 -35.04 -14.76
C PHE A 752 -15.13 -33.82 -15.02
N GLN A 753 -16.14 -34.01 -15.86
CA GLN A 753 -17.24 -33.08 -16.05
C GLN A 753 -18.54 -33.87 -16.20
N GLY A 754 -19.52 -33.60 -15.34
CA GLY A 754 -20.79 -34.35 -15.36
C GLY A 754 -21.79 -33.82 -14.33
N ALA A 755 -22.87 -34.55 -14.11
CA ALA A 755 -23.83 -34.24 -13.06
C ALA A 755 -23.75 -35.24 -11.90
N VAL A 756 -23.98 -34.77 -10.67
CA VAL A 756 -24.09 -35.58 -9.46
C VAL A 756 -25.50 -35.45 -8.91
N ASP A 757 -26.12 -36.58 -8.55
CA ASP A 757 -27.44 -36.68 -7.95
C ASP A 757 -27.34 -37.26 -6.52
N SER A 758 -28.45 -37.77 -5.99
CA SER A 758 -28.51 -38.40 -4.67
C SER A 758 -27.79 -39.74 -4.58
N SER A 759 -27.44 -40.36 -5.71
CA SER A 759 -26.60 -41.56 -5.71
C SER A 759 -25.15 -41.17 -5.46
N ARG A 760 -24.45 -41.97 -4.64
CA ARG A 760 -23.02 -41.74 -4.40
C ARG A 760 -22.25 -42.10 -5.66
N ARG A 761 -21.68 -41.09 -6.30
CA ARG A 761 -20.85 -41.26 -7.50
C ARG A 761 -19.38 -41.29 -7.10
N LYS A 762 -18.67 -42.33 -7.52
CA LYS A 762 -17.23 -42.48 -7.33
C LYS A 762 -16.49 -42.10 -8.61
N ILE A 763 -15.45 -41.29 -8.49
CA ILE A 763 -14.60 -40.83 -9.57
C ILE A 763 -13.16 -41.06 -9.14
N GLU A 764 -12.35 -41.66 -9.99
CA GLU A 764 -10.94 -41.94 -9.70
C GLU A 764 -10.04 -41.19 -10.68
N LEU A 765 -9.01 -40.54 -10.13
CA LEU A 765 -7.92 -39.95 -10.88
C LEU A 765 -6.66 -40.79 -10.61
N SER A 766 -6.30 -41.65 -11.56
CA SER A 766 -5.03 -42.37 -11.55
C SER A 766 -3.87 -41.44 -11.89
N GLU A 767 -2.73 -41.59 -11.20
CA GLU A 767 -1.53 -40.76 -11.37
C GLU A 767 -1.78 -39.24 -11.32
N PRO A 768 -2.27 -38.69 -10.20
CA PRO A 768 -2.57 -37.28 -10.07
C PRO A 768 -1.33 -36.40 -10.38
N PRO A 769 -1.48 -35.32 -11.18
CA PRO A 769 -0.39 -34.40 -11.43
C PRO A 769 0.05 -33.72 -10.13
N PHE A 770 1.33 -33.41 -10.02
CA PHE A 770 1.92 -32.86 -8.80
C PHE A 770 2.95 -31.78 -9.10
N TYR A 771 3.20 -30.94 -8.11
CA TYR A 771 4.32 -30.01 -8.08
C TYR A 771 5.31 -30.41 -6.98
N ARG A 772 6.60 -30.54 -7.31
CA ARG A 772 7.62 -30.87 -6.31
C ARG A 772 7.96 -29.66 -5.45
N LEU A 773 7.62 -29.72 -4.15
CA LEU A 773 7.87 -28.65 -3.19
C LEU A 773 8.82 -29.14 -2.09
N GLY A 774 10.11 -28.92 -2.30
CA GLY A 774 11.16 -29.46 -1.45
C GLY A 774 11.22 -30.98 -1.54
N LYS A 775 11.01 -31.66 -0.40
CA LYS A 775 10.96 -33.13 -0.32
C LYS A 775 9.55 -33.70 -0.53
N ASN A 776 8.52 -32.86 -0.58
CA ASN A 776 7.12 -33.26 -0.65
C ASN A 776 6.53 -33.03 -2.04
N PHE A 777 5.35 -33.61 -2.25
CA PHE A 777 4.55 -33.49 -3.46
C PHE A 777 3.32 -32.63 -3.15
N LEU A 778 3.19 -31.48 -3.81
CA LEU A 778 2.05 -30.58 -3.70
C LEU A 778 1.00 -30.94 -4.74
N TYR A 779 -0.25 -31.01 -4.29
CA TYR A 779 -1.43 -31.27 -5.09
C TYR A 779 -2.42 -30.11 -4.94
N TRP A 780 -3.15 -29.84 -6.03
CA TRP A 780 -4.23 -28.88 -6.07
C TRP A 780 -5.45 -29.51 -6.72
N LEU A 781 -6.55 -29.64 -5.98
CA LEU A 781 -7.84 -30.06 -6.51
C LEU A 781 -8.81 -28.87 -6.49
N THR A 782 -9.53 -28.68 -7.58
CA THR A 782 -10.62 -27.72 -7.70
C THR A 782 -11.93 -28.45 -7.99
N ILE A 783 -12.94 -28.17 -7.18
CA ILE A 783 -14.31 -28.66 -7.36
C ILE A 783 -15.18 -27.46 -7.74
N ASN A 784 -15.66 -27.43 -8.97
CA ASN A 784 -16.61 -26.42 -9.44
C ASN A 784 -18.02 -26.97 -9.35
N LEU A 785 -18.82 -26.43 -8.43
CA LEU A 785 -20.25 -26.72 -8.36
C LEU A 785 -20.98 -25.66 -9.17
N GLY A 786 -21.71 -26.07 -10.21
CA GLY A 786 -22.49 -25.13 -11.03
C GLY A 786 -23.79 -24.67 -10.35
N PRO A 787 -24.62 -23.89 -11.06
CA PRO A 787 -25.89 -23.39 -10.55
C PRO A 787 -26.87 -24.53 -10.31
N GLU A 788 -27.74 -24.35 -9.32
CA GLU A 788 -28.83 -25.28 -9.02
C GLU A 788 -30.02 -25.02 -9.94
N GLU A 789 -30.88 -26.03 -10.13
CA GLU A 789 -32.22 -25.80 -10.69
C GLU A 789 -33.04 -24.94 -9.70
N GLU A 790 -33.71 -23.90 -10.21
CA GLU A 790 -34.38 -22.85 -9.40
C GLU A 790 -35.40 -23.42 -8.40
N GLY A 791 -35.38 -22.92 -7.15
CA GLY A 791 -36.52 -23.04 -6.22
C GLY A 791 -36.31 -23.75 -4.87
N LYS A 792 -35.09 -24.12 -4.45
CA LYS A 792 -34.86 -24.77 -3.13
C LYS A 792 -33.82 -24.05 -2.26
N LEU A 793 -34.28 -23.36 -1.21
CA LEU A 793 -33.42 -22.90 -0.11
C LEU A 793 -32.88 -24.09 0.70
N ARG A 794 -31.57 -24.16 0.97
CA ARG A 794 -30.92 -25.33 1.59
C ARG A 794 -30.98 -25.36 3.11
N ALA A 795 -31.19 -26.58 3.63
CA ALA A 795 -30.99 -26.98 5.02
C ALA A 795 -29.76 -27.89 5.26
N ARG A 796 -29.09 -28.43 4.21
CA ARG A 796 -27.93 -29.36 4.35
C ARG A 796 -26.82 -29.14 3.29
N PRO A 797 -25.53 -29.27 3.67
CA PRO A 797 -24.38 -29.14 2.75
C PRO A 797 -24.17 -30.38 1.87
N PHE A 798 -23.46 -30.23 0.75
CA PHE A 798 -22.98 -31.35 -0.07
C PHE A 798 -21.89 -32.13 0.66
N GLU A 799 -21.93 -33.46 0.59
CA GLU A 799 -20.91 -34.32 1.21
C GLU A 799 -19.96 -34.85 0.13
N PHE A 800 -18.67 -34.60 0.37
CA PHE A 800 -17.55 -34.99 -0.48
C PHE A 800 -16.58 -35.81 0.33
N PHE A 801 -16.23 -37.01 -0.14
CA PHE A 801 -15.22 -37.84 0.48
C PHE A 801 -14.03 -38.01 -0.47
N PHE A 802 -12.85 -37.67 0.02
CA PHE A 802 -11.56 -37.91 -0.62
C PHE A 802 -10.91 -39.12 0.03
N SER A 803 -10.63 -40.13 -0.77
CA SER A 803 -9.68 -41.19 -0.45
C SER A 803 -8.41 -40.95 -1.28
N LEU A 804 -7.26 -41.08 -0.63
CA LEU A 804 -5.96 -40.87 -1.26
C LEU A 804 -5.25 -42.21 -1.23
N LYS A 805 -4.84 -42.69 -2.41
CA LYS A 805 -4.12 -43.95 -2.62
C LYS A 805 -2.65 -43.63 -2.82
#